data_AF-B8NMK3-F1
#
_entry.id   AF-B8NMK3-F1
#
_cell.length_a   1.000
_cell.length_b   1.000
_cell.length_c   1.000
_cell.angle_alpha   90.00
_cell.angle_beta   90.00
_cell.angle_gamma   90.00
#
_symmetry.space_group_name_H-M   'P 1'
#
loop_
_entity.id
_entity.type
_entity.pdbx_description
1 polymer ?
#
loop_
_entity_poly.entity_id
_entity_poly.type
_entity_poly.pdbx_seq_one_letter_code
_entity_poly.pdbx_strand_id
1 'polypeptide(L)'
;MHMLSFIGALALPVFVCAQSCEPASLSPRLAGVDLEKFRLTPNAEYVDSDQQIPISTTNVGLIEQSYVETAIKLVRETFPTASFRLREDHYVGDNGVAHVHFRQTVHDLDVDNGDFNVNVGRDGSVFSYGNSFYTGPVPSITQLTKRDFTDPVAALKFALTHLQLPITAGDVSAESTEHPHKYILRGTSGAVTDPKARLVYLVKPEGTLCLVWRVETDVDDNWLLTYVDAKTAEDIHGVVDYISEATFQVYGWGINDPGQVDSRAVLTDPWNLKESPLTWFSDGQKNWTTTRGNNGIAQENINNLPTYLNNFRPDSPTQNFSYEYPAGGSPKDYINASITQLFYTANAYHDLLYTLGFNEKAGNFQWNNSGLGGKDKDYVILNAQDGASRNNADFATPPDGSPARMRMYLFTHTTPPRDGVFESGIVIHEYTHGLSMRLTGGPDNSRCLSAFESASMGEGWGDFMATAIRLKPSDTRATDYGMGMWVYNDEKGIRQYLYSTSMETNPLNYTSLNRMWEAHAGGTVWASMLYEVLWNLIDKHGKNDGPRPTFDERGVPRDGKYLAMKIVIDAMALQPCNPDFVQARNAILDADQALTGGQNKCEIWTGFAKRGLGQGAEYGRGRRVGSYDIPSGVCQKKI
;
A
#
# COMPACT_ATOMS: atom_id res chain seq x y z
N MET A 1 12.61 -76.38 7.91
CA MET A 1 11.43 -76.62 7.03
C MET A 1 10.78 -75.28 6.78
N HIS A 2 10.64 -74.90 5.51
CA HIS A 2 9.92 -73.69 5.10
C HIS A 2 8.47 -73.71 5.63
N MET A 3 8.03 -72.60 6.22
CA MET A 3 6.61 -72.27 6.22
C MET A 3 6.44 -70.78 5.98
N LEU A 4 5.62 -70.51 4.96
CA LEU A 4 5.35 -69.25 4.32
C LEU A 4 4.42 -68.34 5.14
N SER A 5 4.57 -67.03 4.86
CA SER A 5 3.53 -66.01 4.71
C SER A 5 2.53 -65.76 5.83
N PHE A 6 2.54 -64.53 6.37
CA PHE A 6 1.35 -63.68 6.39
C PHE A 6 1.74 -62.20 6.30
N ILE A 7 1.15 -61.54 5.30
CA ILE A 7 1.17 -60.11 5.00
C ILE A 7 0.18 -59.42 5.96
N GLY A 8 0.56 -58.28 6.52
CA GLY A 8 -0.29 -57.45 7.37
C GLY A 8 0.35 -56.13 7.76
N ALA A 9 0.85 -55.36 6.79
CA ALA A 9 1.25 -53.97 7.00
C ALA A 9 0.12 -53.06 6.48
N LEU A 10 -0.85 -52.76 7.35
CA LEU A 10 -1.87 -51.76 7.07
C LEU A 10 -1.25 -50.37 7.24
N ALA A 11 -1.41 -49.55 6.19
CA ALA A 11 -0.93 -48.19 6.08
C ALA A 11 -1.46 -47.28 7.21
N LEU A 12 -0.54 -46.56 7.85
CA LEU A 12 -0.85 -45.40 8.69
C LEU A 12 -1.12 -44.19 7.77
N PRO A 13 -2.22 -43.44 7.99
CA PRO A 13 -2.51 -42.24 7.21
C PRO A 13 -1.51 -41.15 7.57
N VAL A 14 -0.76 -40.70 6.57
CA VAL A 14 0.06 -39.49 6.65
C VAL A 14 -0.91 -38.31 6.77
N PHE A 15 -1.03 -37.77 7.98
CA PHE A 15 -1.59 -36.44 8.19
C PHE A 15 -0.68 -35.44 7.47
N VAL A 16 -1.05 -35.09 6.24
CA VAL A 16 -0.54 -33.89 5.59
C VAL A 16 -1.18 -32.73 6.33
N CYS A 17 -0.46 -32.16 7.29
CA CYS A 17 -0.74 -30.81 7.75
C CYS A 17 -0.54 -29.90 6.55
N ALA A 18 -1.63 -29.65 5.81
CA ALA A 18 -1.72 -28.47 4.96
C ALA A 18 -1.57 -27.28 5.90
N GLN A 19 -0.36 -26.72 5.97
CA GLN A 19 -0.17 -25.38 6.51
C GLN A 19 -1.08 -24.49 5.69
N SER A 20 -2.16 -24.03 6.31
CA SER A 20 -3.01 -22.97 5.79
C SER A 20 -2.08 -21.82 5.41
N CYS A 21 -2.02 -21.49 4.12
CA CYS A 21 -1.48 -20.20 3.68
C CYS A 21 -2.23 -19.14 4.48
N GLU A 22 -1.57 -18.52 5.44
CA GLU A 22 -2.09 -17.31 6.05
C GLU A 22 -2.27 -16.29 4.91
N PRO A 23 -3.50 -15.77 4.68
CA PRO A 23 -3.68 -14.68 3.74
C PRO A 23 -2.77 -13.53 4.16
N ALA A 24 -2.22 -12.82 3.18
CA ALA A 24 -1.39 -11.65 3.37
C ALA A 24 -1.89 -10.84 4.56
N SER A 25 -1.02 -10.66 5.56
CA SER A 25 -1.33 -9.99 6.83
C SER A 25 -2.18 -8.76 6.56
N LEU A 26 -3.47 -8.86 6.88
CA LEU A 26 -4.37 -7.72 6.93
C LEU A 26 -3.72 -6.71 7.89
N SER A 27 -3.72 -5.44 7.48
CA SER A 27 -3.19 -4.30 8.24
C SER A 27 -3.59 -4.42 9.73
N PRO A 28 -2.76 -3.98 10.69
CA PRO A 28 -2.94 -4.26 12.13
C PRO A 28 -4.16 -3.60 12.80
N ARG A 29 -5.17 -3.14 12.03
CA ARG A 29 -6.50 -2.84 12.55
C ARG A 29 -7.16 -4.13 13.05
N LEU A 30 -7.84 -4.06 14.20
CA LEU A 30 -8.68 -5.09 14.86
C LEU A 30 -8.79 -6.41 14.09
N ALA A 31 -7.75 -7.25 14.17
CA ALA A 31 -7.74 -8.54 13.48
C ALA A 31 -8.90 -9.40 14.00
N GLY A 32 -9.92 -9.63 13.16
CA GLY A 32 -10.97 -10.62 13.42
C GLY A 32 -12.40 -10.09 13.60
N VAL A 33 -12.63 -8.77 13.67
CA VAL A 33 -13.98 -8.19 13.73
C VAL A 33 -14.30 -7.49 12.41
N ASP A 34 -15.31 -8.01 11.72
CA ASP A 34 -15.82 -7.41 10.48
C ASP A 34 -16.75 -6.23 10.80
N LEU A 35 -16.20 -5.01 10.80
CA LEU A 35 -16.97 -3.79 11.06
C LEU A 35 -18.05 -3.54 10.00
N GLU A 36 -17.92 -4.10 8.79
CA GLU A 36 -18.89 -3.91 7.69
C GLU A 36 -20.28 -4.42 8.05
N LYS A 37 -20.36 -5.47 8.88
CA LYS A 37 -21.63 -6.03 9.37
C LYS A 37 -22.45 -5.06 10.21
N PHE A 38 -21.81 -4.01 10.75
CA PHE A 38 -22.45 -3.01 11.59
C PHE A 38 -22.66 -1.68 10.86
N ARG A 39 -22.49 -1.62 9.53
CA ARG A 39 -22.80 -0.39 8.79
C ARG A 39 -24.26 0.01 8.98
N LEU A 40 -24.48 1.30 9.15
CA LEU A 40 -25.82 1.87 9.17
C LEU A 40 -26.48 1.73 7.79
N THR A 41 -27.76 1.36 7.78
CA THR A 41 -28.54 1.23 6.54
C THR A 41 -28.93 2.61 6.01
N PRO A 42 -28.78 2.89 4.70
CA PRO A 42 -29.29 4.11 4.08
C PRO A 42 -30.81 4.22 4.25
N ASN A 43 -31.28 5.36 4.77
CA ASN A 43 -32.70 5.63 5.03
C ASN A 43 -33.13 7.04 4.55
N ALA A 44 -32.31 7.68 3.71
CA ALA A 44 -32.58 9.03 3.23
C ALA A 44 -33.35 9.04 1.91
N GLU A 45 -34.29 9.98 1.79
CA GLU A 45 -34.92 10.37 0.52
C GLU A 45 -34.30 11.67 0.01
N TYR A 46 -34.14 11.79 -1.31
CA TYR A 46 -33.59 12.97 -1.97
C TYR A 46 -34.57 13.52 -2.99
N VAL A 47 -34.76 14.84 -2.96
CA VAL A 47 -35.54 15.62 -3.93
C VAL A 47 -34.56 16.49 -4.68
N ASP A 48 -34.38 16.16 -5.96
CA ASP A 48 -33.49 16.85 -6.90
C ASP A 48 -34.08 18.20 -7.39
N SER A 49 -33.31 18.92 -8.20
CA SER A 49 -33.68 20.23 -8.73
C SER A 49 -34.75 20.21 -9.84
N ASP A 50 -34.98 19.06 -10.47
CA ASP A 50 -35.97 18.92 -11.55
C ASP A 50 -37.37 18.64 -11.00
N GLN A 51 -37.45 18.09 -9.78
CA GLN A 51 -38.69 17.92 -9.06
C GLN A 51 -39.25 19.28 -8.62
N GLN A 52 -40.55 19.48 -8.80
CA GLN A 52 -41.22 20.70 -8.37
C GLN A 52 -41.22 20.76 -6.84
N ILE A 53 -40.26 21.47 -6.25
CA ILE A 53 -40.16 21.66 -4.80
C ILE A 53 -41.34 22.55 -4.37
N PRO A 54 -42.33 22.00 -3.64
CA PRO A 54 -43.55 22.75 -3.35
C PRO A 54 -43.29 23.72 -2.20
N ILE A 55 -42.90 24.97 -2.48
CA ILE A 55 -42.85 26.00 -1.44
C ILE A 55 -43.25 27.39 -1.93
N SER A 56 -44.01 28.07 -1.06
CA SER A 56 -44.34 29.50 -1.07
C SER A 56 -43.13 30.39 -0.66
N THR A 57 -41.94 30.16 -1.23
CA THR A 57 -40.71 30.89 -0.88
C THR A 57 -40.62 32.21 -1.65
N THR A 58 -41.02 33.29 -0.99
CA THR A 58 -40.76 34.66 -1.41
C THR A 58 -39.25 34.88 -1.57
N ASN A 59 -38.85 35.43 -2.72
CA ASN A 59 -37.49 35.87 -3.04
C ASN A 59 -36.89 36.74 -1.92
N VAL A 60 -36.07 36.15 -1.06
CA VAL A 60 -35.12 36.90 -0.23
C VAL A 60 -33.74 36.44 -0.70
N GLY A 61 -32.96 37.36 -1.29
CA GLY A 61 -31.62 37.03 -1.81
C GLY A 61 -30.69 36.46 -0.73
N LEU A 62 -29.53 35.90 -1.13
CA LEU A 62 -28.51 35.22 -0.31
C LEU A 62 -27.86 36.09 0.79
N ILE A 63 -28.61 36.48 1.82
CA ILE A 63 -28.06 36.97 3.10
C ILE A 63 -27.99 35.79 4.05
N GLU A 64 -26.99 35.72 4.93
CA GLU A 64 -26.82 34.63 5.91
C GLU A 64 -28.11 34.23 6.63
N GLN A 65 -28.89 35.21 7.10
CA GLN A 65 -30.16 34.95 7.77
C GLN A 65 -31.27 34.44 6.84
N SER A 66 -31.30 34.81 5.56
CA SER A 66 -32.45 34.54 4.68
C SER A 66 -32.47 33.11 4.11
N TYR A 67 -31.32 32.55 3.75
CA TYR A 67 -31.28 31.17 3.26
C TYR A 67 -31.51 30.17 4.39
N VAL A 68 -31.06 30.48 5.62
CA VAL A 68 -31.33 29.67 6.81
C VAL A 68 -32.82 29.69 7.13
N GLU A 69 -33.49 30.86 7.08
CA GLU A 69 -34.94 30.97 7.23
C GLU A 69 -35.70 30.17 6.18
N THR A 70 -35.27 30.26 4.92
CA THR A 70 -35.83 29.47 3.80
C THR A 70 -35.73 27.97 4.07
N ALA A 71 -34.57 27.52 4.53
CA ALA A 71 -34.33 26.13 4.88
C ALA A 71 -35.18 25.67 6.09
N ILE A 72 -35.25 26.47 7.16
CA ILE A 72 -36.09 26.18 8.33
C ILE A 72 -37.56 26.05 7.93
N LYS A 73 -38.04 26.94 7.05
CA LYS A 73 -39.42 26.92 6.55
C LYS A 73 -39.72 25.61 5.83
N LEU A 74 -38.85 25.16 4.91
CA LEU A 74 -39.01 23.88 4.23
C LEU A 74 -39.13 22.71 5.21
N VAL A 75 -38.24 22.62 6.20
CA VAL A 75 -38.25 21.51 7.17
C VAL A 75 -39.56 21.48 7.96
N ARG A 76 -40.04 22.65 8.40
CA ARG A 76 -41.34 22.75 9.12
C ARG A 76 -42.54 22.41 8.25
N GLU A 77 -42.51 22.75 6.96
CA GLU A 77 -43.59 22.41 6.04
C GLU A 77 -43.57 20.91 5.69
N THR A 78 -42.37 20.32 5.56
CA THR A 78 -42.19 18.89 5.25
C THR A 78 -42.56 18.00 6.43
N PHE A 79 -42.13 18.38 7.65
CA PHE A 79 -42.41 17.63 8.87
C PHE A 79 -42.96 18.53 9.99
N PRO A 80 -44.25 18.94 9.93
CA PRO A 80 -44.83 19.93 10.84
C PRO A 80 -44.82 19.55 12.32
N THR A 81 -44.76 18.25 12.62
CA THR A 81 -44.79 17.72 14.00
C THR A 81 -43.42 17.29 14.51
N ALA A 82 -42.37 17.35 13.67
CA ALA A 82 -41.04 16.93 14.07
C ALA A 82 -40.34 18.03 14.88
N SER A 83 -39.69 17.62 15.97
CA SER A 83 -38.71 18.47 16.65
C SER A 83 -37.35 18.29 15.98
N PHE A 84 -36.62 19.39 15.81
CA PHE A 84 -35.30 19.38 15.21
C PHE A 84 -34.49 20.60 15.66
N ARG A 85 -33.18 20.53 15.50
CA ARG A 85 -32.24 21.64 15.72
C ARG A 85 -31.46 21.96 14.46
N LEU A 86 -31.15 23.24 14.27
CA LEU A 86 -30.19 23.70 13.26
C LEU A 86 -28.79 23.22 13.63
N ARG A 87 -28.00 22.85 12.61
CA ARG A 87 -26.57 22.66 12.72
C ARG A 87 -25.88 23.98 12.36
N GLU A 88 -25.03 24.48 13.26
CA GLU A 88 -24.43 25.81 13.16
C GLU A 88 -23.41 25.95 12.01
N ASP A 89 -22.95 24.85 11.42
CA ASP A 89 -21.95 24.79 10.34
C ASP A 89 -22.55 24.97 8.93
N HIS A 90 -23.60 25.78 8.79
CA HIS A 90 -24.16 26.15 7.49
C HIS A 90 -23.22 27.11 6.72
N TYR A 91 -23.20 27.02 5.40
CA TYR A 91 -22.28 27.82 4.57
C TYR A 91 -22.80 28.02 3.15
N VAL A 92 -22.21 28.95 2.40
CA VAL A 92 -22.43 29.12 0.96
C VAL A 92 -21.21 28.60 0.21
N GLY A 93 -21.40 27.62 -0.66
CA GLY A 93 -20.33 27.08 -1.50
C GLY A 93 -19.89 28.08 -2.58
N ASP A 94 -18.69 27.88 -3.15
CA ASP A 94 -18.15 28.74 -4.22
C ASP A 94 -19.04 28.76 -5.49
N ASN A 95 -19.86 27.72 -5.67
CA ASN A 95 -20.88 27.66 -6.72
C ASN A 95 -22.08 28.59 -6.43
N GLY A 96 -22.15 29.21 -5.26
CA GLY A 96 -23.24 30.07 -4.80
C GLY A 96 -24.47 29.33 -4.28
N VAL A 97 -24.37 28.02 -4.03
CA VAL A 97 -25.42 27.24 -3.36
C VAL A 97 -25.17 27.25 -1.86
N ALA A 98 -26.17 27.64 -1.07
CA ALA A 98 -26.10 27.56 0.38
C ALA A 98 -26.51 26.18 0.88
N HIS A 99 -25.80 25.67 1.88
CA HIS A 99 -26.01 24.36 2.48
C HIS A 99 -26.41 24.54 3.96
N VAL A 100 -27.61 24.08 4.31
CA VAL A 100 -28.15 24.16 5.67
C VAL A 100 -28.51 22.76 6.14
N HIS A 101 -28.05 22.38 7.34
CA HIS A 101 -28.24 21.05 7.90
C HIS A 101 -29.04 21.09 9.19
N PHE A 102 -29.87 20.08 9.43
CA PHE A 102 -30.69 19.94 10.62
C PHE A 102 -30.58 18.52 11.16
N ARG A 103 -30.72 18.41 12.49
CA ARG A 103 -30.76 17.14 13.21
C ARG A 103 -32.14 16.99 13.86
N GLN A 104 -32.84 15.90 13.59
CA GLN A 104 -34.07 15.57 14.29
C GLN A 104 -33.78 15.32 15.77
N THR A 105 -34.69 15.76 16.64
CA THR A 105 -34.63 15.50 18.07
C THR A 105 -35.92 14.86 18.59
N VAL A 106 -35.77 13.99 19.58
CA VAL A 106 -36.87 13.34 20.30
C VAL A 106 -36.53 13.38 21.79
N HIS A 107 -37.40 13.97 22.61
CA HIS A 107 -37.15 14.18 24.04
C HIS A 107 -35.80 14.87 24.32
N ASP A 108 -35.47 15.90 23.54
CA ASP A 108 -34.19 16.63 23.57
C ASP A 108 -32.92 15.79 23.29
N LEU A 109 -33.08 14.54 22.86
CA LEU A 109 -32.00 13.70 22.36
C LEU A 109 -31.94 13.76 20.83
N ASP A 110 -30.73 13.75 20.28
CA ASP A 110 -30.53 13.64 18.84
C ASP A 110 -31.03 12.27 18.33
N VAL A 111 -31.68 12.25 17.17
CA VAL A 111 -31.81 11.04 16.34
C VAL A 111 -30.59 11.00 15.44
N ASP A 112 -29.57 10.19 15.76
CA ASP A 112 -28.24 10.37 15.21
C ASP A 112 -28.10 10.10 13.71
N ASN A 113 -29.02 9.32 13.13
CA ASN A 113 -29.19 9.10 11.69
C ASN A 113 -30.49 9.72 11.12
N GLY A 114 -31.06 10.69 11.83
CA GLY A 114 -32.21 11.49 11.40
C GLY A 114 -31.79 12.91 11.05
N ASP A 115 -31.28 13.10 9.84
CA ASP A 115 -30.76 14.38 9.36
C ASP A 115 -31.66 14.95 8.26
N PHE A 116 -31.60 16.27 8.06
CA PHE A 116 -32.24 16.96 6.94
C PHE A 116 -31.25 17.98 6.39
N ASN A 117 -30.96 17.93 5.10
CA ASN A 117 -30.12 18.91 4.42
C ASN A 117 -30.93 19.67 3.38
N VAL A 118 -30.81 21.00 3.38
CA VAL A 118 -31.46 21.89 2.42
C VAL A 118 -30.40 22.66 1.67
N ASN A 119 -30.43 22.57 0.35
CA ASN A 119 -29.57 23.32 -0.53
C ASN A 119 -30.37 24.47 -1.14
N VAL A 120 -29.94 25.71 -0.94
CA VAL A 120 -30.63 26.92 -1.41
C VAL A 120 -29.83 27.55 -2.54
N GLY A 121 -30.48 27.78 -3.69
CA GLY A 121 -29.88 28.36 -4.88
C GLY A 121 -29.56 29.85 -4.74
N ARG A 122 -28.88 30.40 -5.76
CA ARG A 122 -28.48 31.83 -5.79
C ARG A 122 -29.64 32.80 -5.77
N ASP A 123 -30.77 32.36 -6.29
CA ASP A 123 -32.02 33.11 -6.31
C ASP A 123 -32.75 33.09 -4.95
N GLY A 124 -32.20 32.39 -3.95
CA GLY A 124 -32.83 32.20 -2.64
C GLY A 124 -33.90 31.11 -2.63
N SER A 125 -34.14 30.42 -3.75
CA SER A 125 -35.08 29.29 -3.81
C SER A 125 -34.42 28.01 -3.29
N VAL A 126 -35.22 27.05 -2.82
CA VAL A 126 -34.67 25.72 -2.51
C VAL A 126 -34.27 25.07 -3.83
N PHE A 127 -33.00 24.72 -3.96
CA PHE A 127 -32.42 24.06 -5.11
C PHE A 127 -32.61 22.54 -5.05
N SER A 128 -32.40 21.94 -3.89
CA SER A 128 -32.63 20.51 -3.64
C SER A 128 -32.69 20.25 -2.14
N TYR A 129 -33.19 19.11 -1.70
CA TYR A 129 -33.07 18.70 -0.30
C TYR A 129 -33.02 17.18 -0.14
N GLY A 130 -32.44 16.75 0.97
CA GLY A 130 -32.43 15.35 1.39
C GLY A 130 -32.87 15.24 2.85
N ASN A 131 -33.51 14.13 3.21
CA ASN A 131 -33.93 13.91 4.59
C ASN A 131 -33.97 12.42 4.95
N SER A 132 -33.67 12.12 6.21
CA SER A 132 -33.80 10.79 6.83
C SER A 132 -34.59 10.86 8.15
N PHE A 133 -35.46 11.87 8.29
CA PHE A 133 -36.26 12.06 9.49
C PHE A 133 -37.16 10.85 9.73
N TYR A 134 -37.18 10.39 10.98
CA TYR A 134 -38.10 9.37 11.43
C TYR A 134 -39.53 9.92 11.48
N THR A 135 -40.45 9.24 10.81
CA THR A 135 -41.88 9.62 10.70
C THR A 135 -42.82 8.70 11.49
N GLY A 136 -42.28 7.64 12.10
CA GLY A 136 -43.07 6.66 12.84
C GLY A 136 -43.48 7.12 14.25
N PRO A 137 -44.09 6.22 15.04
CA PRO A 137 -44.50 6.52 16.41
C PRO A 137 -43.31 6.86 17.31
N VAL A 138 -43.44 7.96 18.07
CA VAL A 138 -42.48 8.38 19.10
C VAL A 138 -42.96 7.87 20.48
N PRO A 139 -42.08 7.36 21.36
CA PRO A 139 -42.48 6.88 22.69
C PRO A 139 -43.22 7.96 23.49
N SER A 140 -44.37 7.62 24.08
CA SER A 140 -45.23 8.56 24.84
C SER A 140 -44.73 8.88 26.25
N ILE A 141 -43.42 9.05 26.43
CA ILE A 141 -42.79 9.40 27.70
C ILE A 141 -42.52 10.91 27.78
N THR A 142 -42.78 11.52 28.93
CA THR A 142 -42.55 12.97 29.11
C THR A 142 -41.06 13.29 29.34
N GLN A 143 -40.34 12.37 30.00
CA GLN A 143 -38.92 12.50 30.29
C GLN A 143 -38.30 11.11 30.47
N LEU A 144 -37.09 10.91 29.97
CA LEU A 144 -36.33 9.67 30.21
C LEU A 144 -35.89 9.59 31.67
N THR A 145 -36.08 8.43 32.28
CA THR A 145 -35.66 8.11 33.65
C THR A 145 -34.55 7.07 33.63
N LYS A 146 -33.82 6.91 34.74
CA LYS A 146 -32.77 5.89 34.88
C LYS A 146 -33.26 4.44 34.71
N ARG A 147 -34.57 4.19 34.63
CA ARG A 147 -35.14 2.86 34.36
C ARG A 147 -35.24 2.55 32.86
N ASP A 148 -35.12 3.57 32.02
CA ASP A 148 -35.29 3.46 30.57
C ASP A 148 -33.99 3.09 29.84
N PHE A 149 -32.85 3.18 30.54
CA PHE A 149 -31.53 2.88 30.00
C PHE A 149 -30.57 2.31 31.06
N THR A 150 -29.57 1.56 30.59
CA THR A 150 -28.46 0.98 31.36
C THR A 150 -27.37 2.02 31.64
N ASP A 151 -26.45 1.67 32.54
CA ASP A 151 -25.27 2.51 32.78
C ASP A 151 -24.37 2.57 31.52
N PRO A 152 -23.85 3.76 31.13
CA PRO A 152 -22.97 3.88 29.97
C PRO A 152 -21.67 3.06 30.08
N VAL A 153 -21.22 2.71 31.30
CA VAL A 153 -20.10 1.77 31.50
C VAL A 153 -20.44 0.39 30.98
N ALA A 154 -21.69 -0.07 31.14
CA ALA A 154 -22.12 -1.36 30.61
C ALA A 154 -22.05 -1.35 29.07
N ALA A 155 -22.51 -0.26 28.44
CA ALA A 155 -22.43 -0.09 26.99
C ALA A 155 -20.97 -0.06 26.49
N LEU A 156 -20.07 0.66 27.17
CA LEU A 156 -18.64 0.63 26.85
C LEU A 156 -18.10 -0.79 26.94
N LYS A 157 -18.25 -1.47 28.07
CA LYS A 157 -17.71 -2.83 28.27
C LYS A 157 -18.23 -3.81 27.22
N PHE A 158 -19.51 -3.67 26.84
CA PHE A 158 -20.09 -4.46 25.76
C PHE A 158 -19.42 -4.17 24.41
N ALA A 159 -19.29 -2.90 24.02
CA ALA A 159 -18.60 -2.50 22.79
C ALA A 159 -17.14 -2.99 22.77
N LEU A 160 -16.39 -2.81 23.86
CA LEU A 160 -14.99 -3.25 23.96
C LEU A 160 -14.86 -4.77 23.77
N THR A 161 -15.76 -5.55 24.37
CA THR A 161 -15.74 -7.02 24.29
C THR A 161 -16.15 -7.49 22.90
N HIS A 162 -17.25 -6.96 22.36
CA HIS A 162 -17.83 -7.43 21.11
C HIS A 162 -16.99 -7.01 19.89
N LEU A 163 -16.42 -5.80 19.93
CA LEU A 163 -15.54 -5.28 18.88
C LEU A 163 -14.06 -5.57 19.15
N GLN A 164 -13.73 -6.31 20.21
CA GLN A 164 -12.35 -6.69 20.60
C GLN A 164 -11.39 -5.49 20.66
N LEU A 165 -11.88 -4.34 21.15
CA LEU A 165 -11.11 -3.10 21.18
C LEU A 165 -9.96 -3.19 22.19
N PRO A 166 -8.75 -2.71 21.86
CA PRO A 166 -7.57 -2.80 22.73
C PRO A 166 -7.59 -1.79 23.88
N ILE A 167 -8.75 -1.56 24.49
CA ILE A 167 -8.95 -0.66 25.62
C ILE A 167 -9.20 -1.50 26.87
N THR A 168 -8.42 -1.24 27.92
CA THR A 168 -8.67 -1.82 29.24
C THR A 168 -9.60 -0.90 30.04
N ALA A 169 -10.70 -1.44 30.57
CA ALA A 169 -11.73 -0.68 31.29
C ALA A 169 -12.13 -1.34 32.63
N GLY A 170 -11.14 -1.79 33.41
CA GLY A 170 -11.35 -2.46 34.70
C GLY A 170 -12.08 -1.60 35.72
N ASP A 171 -11.51 -0.44 36.04
CA ASP A 171 -12.00 0.52 37.04
C ASP A 171 -12.67 1.75 36.40
N VAL A 172 -13.31 1.56 35.25
CA VAL A 172 -13.94 2.66 34.50
C VAL A 172 -15.13 3.25 35.27
N SER A 173 -15.26 4.57 35.25
CA SER A 173 -16.37 5.31 35.84
C SER A 173 -16.94 6.33 34.85
N ALA A 174 -18.25 6.61 34.97
CA ALA A 174 -18.93 7.59 34.13
C ALA A 174 -19.01 8.95 34.82
N GLU A 175 -18.23 9.92 34.34
CA GLU A 175 -18.28 11.32 34.76
C GLU A 175 -19.33 12.07 33.95
N SER A 176 -20.35 12.63 34.61
CA SER A 176 -21.38 13.44 33.93
C SER A 176 -20.80 14.75 33.43
N THR A 177 -21.15 15.14 32.21
CA THR A 177 -20.86 16.48 31.70
C THR A 177 -21.97 17.48 32.09
N GLU A 178 -21.83 18.76 31.70
CA GLU A 178 -22.88 19.78 31.85
C GLU A 178 -24.15 19.48 31.03
N HIS A 179 -24.05 18.57 30.04
CA HIS A 179 -25.17 18.20 29.20
C HIS A 179 -25.82 16.92 29.72
N PRO A 180 -27.17 16.88 29.86
CA PRO A 180 -27.88 15.67 30.26
C PRO A 180 -27.53 14.47 29.37
N HIS A 181 -27.36 13.31 30.02
CA HIS A 181 -27.10 12.04 29.35
C HIS A 181 -25.81 11.98 28.50
N LYS A 182 -24.85 12.88 28.73
CA LYS A 182 -23.51 12.83 28.13
C LYS A 182 -22.45 12.64 29.22
N TYR A 183 -21.56 11.66 29.01
CA TYR A 183 -20.57 11.22 29.99
C TYR A 183 -19.18 11.09 29.36
N ILE A 184 -18.16 11.38 30.16
CA ILE A 184 -16.77 10.99 29.89
C ILE A 184 -16.49 9.74 30.72
N LEU A 185 -15.94 8.70 30.11
CA LEU A 185 -15.67 7.41 30.74
C LEU A 185 -14.21 7.38 31.18
N ARG A 186 -13.97 7.66 32.47
CA ARG A 186 -12.64 7.82 33.06
C ARG A 186 -12.09 6.49 33.57
N GLY A 187 -10.76 6.36 33.54
CA GLY A 187 -10.06 5.18 34.07
C GLY A 187 -9.83 4.07 33.04
N THR A 188 -9.88 4.41 31.76
CA THR A 188 -9.50 3.53 30.66
C THR A 188 -8.03 3.68 30.27
N SER A 189 -7.42 2.65 29.72
CA SER A 189 -6.10 2.71 29.07
C SER A 189 -6.13 2.05 27.69
N GLY A 190 -5.28 2.50 26.77
CA GLY A 190 -5.22 2.01 25.39
C GLY A 190 -6.00 2.84 24.36
N ALA A 191 -6.77 3.84 24.81
CA ALA A 191 -7.41 4.83 23.95
C ALA A 191 -6.56 6.11 23.85
N VAL A 192 -6.62 6.80 22.71
CA VAL A 192 -5.95 8.11 22.47
C VAL A 192 -6.55 9.20 23.37
N THR A 193 -7.87 9.16 23.56
CA THR A 193 -8.60 10.02 24.50
C THR A 193 -9.58 9.20 25.34
N ASP A 194 -9.96 9.73 26.51
CA ASP A 194 -10.98 9.08 27.35
C ASP A 194 -12.26 8.85 26.52
N PRO A 195 -12.80 7.62 26.46
CA PRO A 195 -14.02 7.33 25.73
C PRO A 195 -15.19 8.18 26.22
N LYS A 196 -16.12 8.48 25.32
CA LYS A 196 -17.32 9.26 25.65
C LYS A 196 -18.56 8.45 25.38
N ALA A 197 -19.58 8.60 26.21
CA ALA A 197 -20.88 8.00 25.98
C ALA A 197 -21.97 9.07 25.99
N ARG A 198 -22.86 9.04 25.02
CA ARG A 198 -24.07 9.87 25.03
C ARG A 198 -25.29 9.09 24.62
N LEU A 199 -26.41 9.39 25.26
CA LEU A 199 -27.70 8.77 24.93
C LEU A 199 -28.30 9.48 23.71
N VAL A 200 -28.68 8.70 22.70
CA VAL A 200 -29.29 9.19 21.45
C VAL A 200 -30.37 8.22 20.99
N TYR A 201 -31.21 8.64 20.05
CA TYR A 201 -32.06 7.74 19.30
C TYR A 201 -31.39 7.34 17.98
N LEU A 202 -31.75 6.17 17.47
CA LEU A 202 -31.32 5.67 16.17
C LEU A 202 -32.53 5.04 15.45
N VAL A 203 -32.66 5.27 14.14
CA VAL A 203 -33.62 4.58 13.28
C VAL A 203 -33.00 3.27 12.81
N LYS A 204 -33.61 2.15 13.17
CA LYS A 204 -33.16 0.81 12.77
C LYS A 204 -33.50 0.49 11.32
N PRO A 205 -32.86 -0.52 10.69
CA PRO A 205 -33.12 -0.89 9.30
C PRO A 205 -34.59 -1.19 8.97
N GLU A 206 -35.35 -1.73 9.93
CA GLU A 206 -36.78 -1.98 9.79
C GLU A 206 -37.67 -0.73 9.94
N GLY A 207 -37.08 0.46 10.09
CA GLY A 207 -37.78 1.73 10.18
C GLY A 207 -38.40 2.00 11.55
N THR A 208 -37.86 1.44 12.64
CA THR A 208 -38.31 1.72 14.01
C THR A 208 -37.26 2.47 14.82
N LEU A 209 -37.70 3.30 15.77
CA LEU A 209 -36.81 4.09 16.63
C LEU A 209 -36.35 3.28 17.86
N CYS A 210 -35.05 3.22 18.11
CA CYS A 210 -34.49 2.67 19.35
C CYS A 210 -33.65 3.71 20.11
N LEU A 211 -33.57 3.54 21.44
CA LEU A 211 -32.71 4.33 22.31
C LEU A 211 -31.35 3.61 22.43
N VAL A 212 -30.26 4.31 22.17
CA VAL A 212 -28.90 3.74 22.15
C VAL A 212 -27.90 4.63 22.89
N TRP A 213 -26.90 3.99 23.47
CA TRP A 213 -25.66 4.65 23.86
C TRP A 213 -24.76 4.76 22.62
N ARG A 214 -24.47 5.99 22.18
CA ARG A 214 -23.34 6.22 21.29
C ARG A 214 -22.06 6.29 22.12
N VAL A 215 -21.25 5.24 22.00
CA VAL A 215 -19.94 5.12 22.64
C VAL A 215 -18.87 5.50 21.63
N GLU A 216 -18.12 6.56 21.92
CA GLU A 216 -17.01 7.07 21.11
C GLU A 216 -15.69 6.56 21.69
N THR A 217 -14.95 5.78 20.91
CA THR A 217 -13.63 5.23 21.25
C THR A 217 -12.63 5.52 20.15
N ASP A 218 -11.51 6.14 20.51
CA ASP A 218 -10.39 6.42 19.60
C ASP A 218 -9.19 5.57 20.02
N VAL A 219 -8.78 4.63 19.17
CA VAL A 219 -7.65 3.71 19.39
C VAL A 219 -6.54 3.91 18.34
N ASP A 220 -6.45 5.11 17.76
CA ASP A 220 -5.48 5.50 16.70
C ASP A 220 -5.76 4.85 15.34
N ASP A 221 -5.81 3.52 15.30
CA ASP A 221 -6.10 2.73 14.09
C ASP A 221 -7.59 2.75 13.69
N ASN A 222 -8.49 3.04 14.64
CA ASN A 222 -9.92 3.21 14.41
C ASN A 222 -10.46 4.28 15.37
N TRP A 223 -11.38 5.12 14.90
CA TRP A 223 -12.13 6.06 15.75
C TRP A 223 -13.62 5.78 15.60
N LEU A 224 -14.11 4.92 16.48
CA LEU A 224 -15.44 4.33 16.37
C LEU A 224 -16.49 5.11 17.18
N LEU A 225 -17.63 5.36 16.55
CA LEU A 225 -18.92 5.59 17.19
C LEU A 225 -19.71 4.28 17.16
N THR A 226 -19.84 3.62 18.32
CA THR A 226 -20.61 2.38 18.47
C THR A 226 -21.97 2.68 19.07
N TYR A 227 -23.05 2.28 18.40
CA TYR A 227 -24.42 2.48 18.86
C TYR A 227 -24.92 1.23 19.59
N VAL A 228 -24.75 1.19 20.90
CA VAL A 228 -25.12 0.05 21.76
C VAL A 228 -26.55 0.22 22.28
N ASP A 229 -27.37 -0.83 22.29
CA ASP A 229 -28.73 -0.79 22.83
C ASP A 229 -28.75 -0.21 24.25
N ALA A 230 -29.47 0.90 24.45
CA ALA A 230 -29.46 1.56 25.75
C ALA A 230 -30.25 0.79 26.81
N LYS A 231 -31.19 -0.08 26.43
CA LYS A 231 -32.06 -0.78 27.39
C LYS A 231 -31.40 -2.04 27.93
N THR A 232 -30.66 -2.76 27.11
CA THR A 232 -30.02 -4.03 27.50
C THR A 232 -28.51 -3.93 27.64
N ALA A 233 -27.84 -3.06 26.87
CA ALA A 233 -26.39 -3.09 26.65
C ALA A 233 -25.89 -4.47 26.14
N GLU A 234 -26.69 -5.13 25.31
CA GLU A 234 -26.43 -6.49 24.78
C GLU A 234 -26.47 -6.58 23.24
N ASP A 235 -26.66 -5.46 22.54
CA ASP A 235 -26.72 -5.43 21.07
C ASP A 235 -26.06 -4.18 20.49
N ILE A 236 -25.48 -4.28 19.29
CA ILE A 236 -24.88 -3.17 18.53
C ILE A 236 -25.77 -2.89 17.31
N HIS A 237 -26.42 -1.73 17.30
CA HIS A 237 -27.30 -1.29 16.21
C HIS A 237 -26.55 -0.61 15.06
N GLY A 238 -25.27 -0.27 15.26
CA GLY A 238 -24.39 0.19 14.21
C GLY A 238 -23.03 0.65 14.70
N VAL A 239 -22.08 0.76 13.78
CA VAL A 239 -20.75 1.33 14.00
C VAL A 239 -20.42 2.31 12.88
N VAL A 240 -19.89 3.48 13.25
CA VAL A 240 -19.32 4.46 12.31
C VAL A 240 -17.86 4.63 12.69
N ASP A 241 -16.94 4.37 11.76
CA ASP A 241 -15.53 4.73 11.92
C ASP A 241 -15.29 6.10 11.28
N TYR A 242 -14.67 7.01 12.03
CA TYR A 242 -14.21 8.30 11.49
C TYR A 242 -12.91 8.18 10.70
N ILE A 243 -12.20 7.07 10.79
CA ILE A 243 -10.99 6.83 10.00
C ILE A 243 -11.38 6.32 8.61
N SER A 244 -10.98 7.06 7.57
CA SER A 244 -11.10 6.60 6.19
C SER A 244 -9.96 5.64 5.85
N GLU A 245 -10.29 4.58 5.15
CA GLU A 245 -9.32 3.71 4.50
C GLU A 245 -8.87 4.31 3.16
N ALA A 246 -7.60 4.11 2.79
CA ALA A 246 -7.17 4.30 1.41
C ALA A 246 -7.37 3.00 0.62
N THR A 247 -7.89 3.12 -0.59
CA THR A 247 -8.05 1.98 -1.49
C THR A 247 -7.34 2.22 -2.81
N PHE A 248 -6.72 1.18 -3.35
CA PHE A 248 -5.96 1.20 -4.60
C PHE A 248 -6.45 0.09 -5.52
N GLN A 249 -7.03 0.43 -6.67
CA GLN A 249 -7.26 -0.57 -7.71
C GLN A 249 -5.98 -0.71 -8.55
N VAL A 250 -5.25 -1.84 -8.45
CA VAL A 250 -3.92 -2.04 -9.05
C VAL A 250 -3.66 -3.50 -9.45
N TYR A 251 -2.65 -3.72 -10.31
CA TYR A 251 -1.96 -5.01 -10.36
C TYR A 251 -1.07 -5.10 -9.12
N GLY A 252 -1.43 -6.00 -8.20
CA GLY A 252 -0.81 -6.11 -6.89
C GLY A 252 0.65 -6.58 -6.94
N TRP A 253 1.36 -6.40 -5.82
CA TRP A 253 2.76 -6.77 -5.67
C TRP A 253 3.00 -8.25 -6.03
N GLY A 254 4.04 -8.51 -6.84
CA GLY A 254 4.35 -9.82 -7.41
C GLY A 254 3.70 -10.09 -8.78
N ILE A 255 2.67 -9.34 -9.19
CA ILE A 255 2.15 -9.37 -10.56
C ILE A 255 3.01 -8.47 -11.44
N ASN A 256 3.64 -9.06 -12.46
CA ASN A 256 4.55 -8.31 -13.33
C ASN A 256 3.82 -7.41 -14.31
N ASP A 257 2.72 -7.87 -14.88
CA ASP A 257 2.05 -7.20 -16.00
C ASP A 257 0.58 -7.63 -16.13
N PRO A 258 -0.24 -6.89 -16.89
CA PRO A 258 -1.64 -7.20 -17.13
C PRO A 258 -1.94 -8.57 -17.73
N GLY A 259 -0.99 -9.21 -18.42
CA GLY A 259 -1.20 -10.51 -19.06
C GLY A 259 -1.26 -11.69 -18.08
N GLN A 260 -0.97 -11.47 -16.79
CA GLN A 260 -0.85 -12.53 -15.80
C GLN A 260 -2.11 -12.79 -14.97
N VAL A 261 -3.06 -11.84 -14.98
CA VAL A 261 -4.30 -11.90 -14.18
C VAL A 261 -5.46 -11.32 -14.98
N ASP A 262 -6.68 -11.79 -14.71
CA ASP A 262 -7.88 -11.34 -15.44
C ASP A 262 -8.32 -9.92 -15.02
N SER A 263 -8.00 -9.51 -13.79
CA SER A 263 -8.43 -8.23 -13.24
C SER A 263 -7.43 -7.64 -12.24
N ARG A 264 -7.45 -6.31 -12.10
CA ARG A 264 -6.76 -5.57 -11.04
C ARG A 264 -7.48 -5.81 -9.70
N ALA A 265 -6.71 -5.90 -8.62
CA ALA A 265 -7.24 -6.04 -7.26
C ALA A 265 -7.46 -4.67 -6.62
N VAL A 266 -8.45 -4.56 -5.73
CA VAL A 266 -8.59 -3.40 -4.83
C VAL A 266 -7.89 -3.75 -3.53
N LEU A 267 -6.87 -2.96 -3.17
CA LEU A 267 -6.08 -3.13 -1.97
C LEU A 267 -6.40 -2.01 -0.98
N THR A 268 -6.62 -2.36 0.28
CA THR A 268 -6.87 -1.43 1.39
C THR A 268 -5.60 -1.22 2.19
N ASP A 269 -5.23 0.03 2.47
CA ASP A 269 -4.09 0.45 3.30
C ASP A 269 -2.83 -0.45 3.12
N PRO A 270 -2.28 -0.59 1.89
CA PRO A 270 -1.27 -1.61 1.57
C PRO A 270 0.14 -1.34 2.16
N TRP A 271 0.33 -0.24 2.86
CA TRP A 271 1.58 0.10 3.53
C TRP A 271 1.77 -0.71 4.81
N ASN A 272 3.02 -0.78 5.27
CA ASN A 272 3.31 -1.23 6.63
C ASN A 272 3.82 -0.03 7.43
N LEU A 273 3.18 0.28 8.56
CA LEU A 273 3.50 1.42 9.42
C LEU A 273 4.90 1.35 10.05
N LYS A 274 5.56 0.19 10.03
CA LYS A 274 6.95 0.05 10.46
C LYS A 274 7.94 0.63 9.43
N GLU A 275 7.68 0.38 8.14
CA GLU A 275 8.48 0.88 7.02
C GLU A 275 8.07 2.30 6.60
N SER A 276 6.77 2.59 6.65
CA SER A 276 6.16 3.87 6.26
C SER A 276 5.26 4.38 7.41
N PRO A 277 5.83 4.89 8.52
CA PRO A 277 5.06 5.36 9.68
C PRO A 277 4.17 6.57 9.39
N LEU A 278 4.48 7.31 8.32
CA LEU A 278 3.69 8.43 7.82
C LEU A 278 2.63 7.99 6.80
N THR A 279 2.39 6.67 6.67
CA THR A 279 1.70 6.05 5.52
C THR A 279 2.41 6.42 4.22
N TRP A 280 1.75 6.24 3.08
CA TRP A 280 2.24 6.74 1.80
C TRP A 280 1.78 8.17 1.48
N PHE A 281 0.89 8.76 2.29
CA PHE A 281 0.21 10.03 1.95
C PHE A 281 0.60 11.23 2.83
N SER A 282 1.39 11.05 3.88
CA SER A 282 1.90 12.18 4.66
C SER A 282 3.35 12.46 4.34
N ASP A 283 3.72 13.73 4.34
CA ASP A 283 5.12 14.18 4.27
C ASP A 283 5.65 14.68 5.64
N GLY A 284 4.87 14.42 6.70
CA GLY A 284 5.11 14.83 8.07
C GLY A 284 4.76 16.30 8.38
N GLN A 285 4.34 17.07 7.37
CA GLN A 285 3.76 18.40 7.56
C GLN A 285 2.30 18.44 7.15
N LYS A 286 1.95 17.72 6.08
CA LYS A 286 0.60 17.66 5.54
C LYS A 286 0.25 16.23 5.11
N ASN A 287 -0.99 15.84 5.40
CA ASN A 287 -1.62 14.67 4.79
C ASN A 287 -2.20 15.07 3.43
N TRP A 288 -1.79 14.38 2.38
CA TRP A 288 -2.20 14.63 1.02
C TRP A 288 -3.40 13.76 0.64
N THR A 289 -4.29 14.32 -0.16
CA THR A 289 -5.43 13.62 -0.78
C THR A 289 -5.11 13.13 -2.19
N THR A 290 -3.89 13.40 -2.66
CA THR A 290 -3.36 13.01 -3.98
C THR A 290 -2.27 11.95 -3.86
N THR A 291 -1.78 11.39 -4.98
CA THR A 291 -0.62 10.47 -5.04
C THR A 291 0.72 11.15 -4.71
N ARG A 292 0.86 11.63 -3.47
CA ARG A 292 2.01 12.33 -2.92
C ARG A 292 2.15 11.95 -1.45
N GLY A 293 3.38 11.70 -1.01
CA GLY A 293 3.70 11.63 0.42
C GLY A 293 5.19 11.53 0.65
N ASN A 294 5.59 10.77 1.68
CA ASN A 294 6.97 10.76 2.14
C ASN A 294 7.95 10.15 1.12
N ASN A 295 7.63 8.98 0.57
CA ASN A 295 8.59 8.20 -0.24
C ASN A 295 8.64 8.68 -1.71
N GLY A 296 7.56 9.31 -2.19
CA GLY A 296 7.48 9.76 -3.57
C GLY A 296 6.27 10.63 -3.90
N ILE A 297 6.31 11.24 -5.08
CA ILE A 297 5.24 12.03 -5.68
C ILE A 297 5.01 11.56 -7.11
N ALA A 298 3.80 11.10 -7.39
CA ALA A 298 3.42 10.63 -8.72
C ALA A 298 2.49 11.60 -9.42
N GLN A 299 2.74 11.83 -10.71
CA GLN A 299 1.99 12.70 -11.60
C GLN A 299 2.13 12.26 -13.05
N GLU A 300 1.32 12.82 -13.93
CA GLU A 300 1.62 12.80 -15.35
C GLU A 300 2.81 13.70 -15.69
N ASN A 301 3.48 13.40 -16.80
CA ASN A 301 4.38 14.36 -17.44
C ASN A 301 4.32 14.27 -18.98
N ILE A 302 3.10 14.19 -19.53
CA ILE A 302 2.84 13.92 -20.95
C ILE A 302 3.52 14.94 -21.87
N ASN A 303 3.66 16.18 -21.39
CA ASN A 303 4.27 17.29 -22.14
C ASN A 303 5.76 17.49 -21.82
N ASN A 304 6.40 16.60 -21.06
CA ASN A 304 7.80 16.70 -20.63
C ASN A 304 8.14 18.08 -20.03
N LEU A 305 7.37 18.48 -19.01
CA LEU A 305 7.58 19.75 -18.33
C LEU A 305 8.77 19.65 -17.36
N PRO A 306 9.55 20.74 -17.20
CA PRO A 306 10.65 20.77 -16.23
C PRO A 306 10.17 20.79 -14.78
N THR A 307 8.97 21.32 -14.53
CA THR A 307 8.33 21.36 -13.21
C THR A 307 7.30 20.24 -13.09
N TYR A 308 7.16 19.65 -11.91
CA TYR A 308 6.25 18.52 -11.67
C TYR A 308 5.20 18.80 -10.59
N LEU A 309 5.43 19.77 -9.69
CA LEU A 309 4.57 20.01 -8.52
C LEU A 309 3.12 20.31 -8.89
N ASN A 310 2.89 21.02 -9.99
CA ASN A 310 1.56 21.39 -10.48
C ASN A 310 1.04 20.48 -11.60
N ASN A 311 1.80 19.46 -12.00
CA ASN A 311 1.32 18.50 -12.98
C ASN A 311 0.15 17.72 -12.42
N PHE A 312 -0.71 17.25 -13.31
CA PHE A 312 -1.93 16.58 -12.92
C PHE A 312 -1.63 15.26 -12.20
N ARG A 313 -2.41 15.00 -11.15
CA ARG A 313 -2.44 13.75 -10.40
C ARG A 313 -3.85 13.54 -9.85
N PRO A 314 -4.31 12.29 -9.72
CA PRO A 314 -5.60 12.01 -9.10
C PRO A 314 -5.66 12.62 -7.70
N ASP A 315 -6.80 13.26 -7.39
CA ASP A 315 -7.13 13.80 -6.07
C ASP A 315 -8.38 13.08 -5.58
N SER A 316 -8.26 12.47 -4.40
CA SER A 316 -9.34 11.76 -3.74
C SER A 316 -9.28 12.09 -2.24
N PRO A 317 -10.11 13.03 -1.76
CA PRO A 317 -10.20 13.36 -0.33
C PRO A 317 -10.49 12.16 0.59
N THR A 318 -11.21 11.15 0.08
CA THR A 318 -11.47 9.88 0.79
C THR A 318 -10.40 8.81 0.53
N GLN A 319 -9.29 9.16 -0.12
CA GLN A 319 -8.20 8.26 -0.53
C GLN A 319 -8.64 6.97 -1.28
N ASN A 320 -9.76 7.02 -2.00
CA ASN A 320 -10.18 5.96 -2.91
C ASN A 320 -9.58 6.19 -4.31
N PHE A 321 -8.45 5.56 -4.58
CA PHE A 321 -7.75 5.56 -5.86
C PHE A 321 -8.15 4.31 -6.69
N SER A 322 -9.45 4.16 -6.93
CA SER A 322 -10.00 3.12 -7.81
C SER A 322 -10.39 3.72 -9.16
N TYR A 323 -9.58 3.44 -10.19
CA TYR A 323 -9.78 3.98 -11.54
C TYR A 323 -9.75 2.86 -12.58
N GLU A 324 -10.67 2.94 -13.53
CA GLU A 324 -10.75 1.99 -14.63
C GLU A 324 -9.47 1.99 -15.49
N TYR A 325 -9.10 0.81 -15.95
CA TYR A 325 -8.03 0.61 -16.93
C TYR A 325 -8.60 -0.19 -18.11
N PRO A 326 -9.18 0.47 -19.13
CA PRO A 326 -9.61 -0.21 -20.35
C PRO A 326 -8.37 -0.58 -21.17
N ALA A 327 -7.98 -1.86 -21.18
CA ALA A 327 -6.78 -2.31 -21.88
C ALA A 327 -6.76 -1.99 -23.40
N GLY A 328 -7.92 -1.75 -24.01
CA GLY A 328 -8.06 -1.29 -25.41
C GLY A 328 -8.17 0.24 -25.59
N GLY A 329 -8.14 1.02 -24.52
CA GLY A 329 -8.28 2.47 -24.53
C GLY A 329 -6.97 3.21 -24.84
N SER A 330 -7.06 4.52 -25.08
CA SER A 330 -5.88 5.38 -25.26
C SER A 330 -5.20 5.61 -23.91
N PRO A 331 -3.84 5.61 -23.82
CA PRO A 331 -3.14 5.83 -22.57
C PRO A 331 -3.52 7.07 -21.79
N LYS A 332 -3.82 8.16 -22.48
CA LYS A 332 -4.25 9.40 -21.84
C LYS A 332 -5.57 9.26 -21.09
N ASP A 333 -6.45 8.36 -21.53
CA ASP A 333 -7.79 8.20 -20.98
C ASP A 333 -7.74 7.48 -19.61
N TYR A 334 -6.72 6.66 -19.36
CA TYR A 334 -6.52 5.93 -18.11
C TYR A 334 -5.38 6.48 -17.25
N ILE A 335 -4.97 7.74 -17.45
CA ILE A 335 -3.84 8.36 -16.74
C ILE A 335 -3.95 8.27 -15.20
N ASN A 336 -5.16 8.35 -14.65
CA ASN A 336 -5.38 8.17 -13.21
C ASN A 336 -4.95 6.75 -12.75
N ALA A 337 -5.35 5.71 -13.50
CA ALA A 337 -4.94 4.33 -13.20
C ALA A 337 -3.41 4.14 -13.32
N SER A 338 -2.79 4.78 -14.32
CA SER A 338 -1.33 4.77 -14.50
C SER A 338 -0.57 5.41 -13.34
N ILE A 339 -0.99 6.60 -12.89
CA ILE A 339 -0.36 7.31 -11.77
C ILE A 339 -0.55 6.53 -10.47
N THR A 340 -1.76 6.01 -10.23
CA THR A 340 -2.06 5.16 -9.07
C THR A 340 -1.19 3.89 -9.07
N GLN A 341 -1.04 3.21 -10.20
CA GLN A 341 -0.19 2.02 -10.33
C GLN A 341 1.28 2.35 -10.03
N LEU A 342 1.80 3.43 -10.62
CA LEU A 342 3.19 3.85 -10.42
C LEU A 342 3.45 4.22 -8.95
N PHE A 343 2.54 4.96 -8.32
CA PHE A 343 2.63 5.32 -6.90
C PHE A 343 2.60 4.08 -5.99
N TYR A 344 1.71 3.13 -6.27
CA TYR A 344 1.64 1.86 -5.54
C TYR A 344 2.93 1.05 -5.67
N THR A 345 3.41 0.80 -6.89
CA THR A 345 4.58 -0.04 -7.13
C THR A 345 5.86 0.58 -6.55
N ALA A 346 6.04 1.90 -6.67
CA ALA A 346 7.19 2.60 -6.10
C ALA A 346 7.21 2.53 -4.57
N ASN A 347 6.07 2.78 -3.90
CA ASN A 347 5.99 2.71 -2.45
C ASN A 347 6.12 1.27 -1.92
N ALA A 348 5.48 0.29 -2.56
CA ALA A 348 5.61 -1.12 -2.19
C ALA A 348 7.08 -1.60 -2.28
N TYR A 349 7.81 -1.14 -3.31
CA TYR A 349 9.22 -1.46 -3.44
C TYR A 349 10.08 -0.70 -2.43
N HIS A 350 9.82 0.58 -2.18
CA HIS A 350 10.46 1.35 -1.11
C HIS A 350 10.38 0.61 0.22
N ASP A 351 9.17 0.20 0.61
CA ASP A 351 8.97 -0.49 1.87
C ASP A 351 9.70 -1.84 1.90
N LEU A 352 9.72 -2.61 0.79
CA LEU A 352 10.48 -3.86 0.74
C LEU A 352 11.99 -3.60 0.93
N LEU A 353 12.52 -2.58 0.27
CA LEU A 353 13.92 -2.19 0.39
C LEU A 353 14.25 -1.73 1.82
N TYR A 354 13.35 -0.99 2.46
CA TYR A 354 13.49 -0.62 3.87
C TYR A 354 13.57 -1.86 4.77
N THR A 355 12.65 -2.82 4.59
CA THR A 355 12.69 -4.10 5.32
C THR A 355 14.01 -4.85 5.10
N LEU A 356 14.64 -4.70 3.92
CA LEU A 356 15.93 -5.30 3.56
C LEU A 356 17.15 -4.44 3.95
N GLY A 357 16.95 -3.30 4.61
CA GLY A 357 18.03 -2.48 5.19
C GLY A 357 18.38 -1.19 4.46
N PHE A 358 17.67 -0.85 3.37
CA PHE A 358 17.80 0.46 2.71
C PHE A 358 16.87 1.46 3.39
N ASN A 359 17.35 2.03 4.51
CA ASN A 359 16.64 2.98 5.37
C ASN A 359 17.30 4.38 5.33
N GLU A 360 16.91 5.27 6.22
CA GLU A 360 17.36 6.67 6.27
C GLU A 360 18.88 6.78 6.36
N LYS A 361 19.51 5.96 7.21
CA LYS A 361 20.97 5.95 7.36
C LYS A 361 21.70 5.49 6.10
N ALA A 362 21.04 4.66 5.29
CA ALA A 362 21.52 4.19 4.02
C ALA A 362 21.17 5.14 2.85
N GLY A 363 20.45 6.24 3.12
CA GLY A 363 20.02 7.22 2.12
C GLY A 363 18.87 6.73 1.24
N ASN A 364 17.85 6.10 1.84
CA ASN A 364 16.57 5.88 1.16
C ASN A 364 15.88 7.20 0.79
N PHE A 365 14.94 7.15 -0.15
CA PHE A 365 14.30 8.33 -0.69
C PHE A 365 13.09 8.74 0.14
N GLN A 366 13.20 9.82 0.91
CA GLN A 366 12.10 10.33 1.73
C GLN A 366 12.09 11.85 1.85
N TRP A 367 10.91 12.44 1.95
CA TRP A 367 10.79 13.88 2.20
C TRP A 367 11.15 14.25 3.65
N ASN A 368 10.88 13.34 4.59
CA ASN A 368 11.08 13.49 6.02
C ASN A 368 11.54 12.15 6.63
N ASN A 369 12.78 12.12 7.12
CA ASN A 369 13.41 10.97 7.78
C ASN A 369 13.09 10.90 9.27
N SER A 370 12.30 11.84 9.82
CA SER A 370 11.91 11.90 11.23
C SER A 370 13.11 11.84 12.20
N GLY A 371 14.27 12.34 11.76
CA GLY A 371 15.52 12.31 12.55
C GLY A 371 16.22 10.94 12.63
N LEU A 372 15.83 9.94 11.83
CA LEU A 372 16.39 8.58 11.87
C LEU A 372 17.75 8.42 11.17
N GLY A 373 18.17 9.40 10.37
CA GLY A 373 19.44 9.40 9.63
C GLY A 373 19.31 10.06 8.26
N GLY A 374 20.37 9.99 7.46
CA GLY A 374 20.37 10.48 6.07
C GLY A 374 20.11 11.98 5.94
N LYS A 375 19.78 12.41 4.72
CA LYS A 375 19.39 13.78 4.40
C LYS A 375 17.97 13.79 3.81
N ASP A 376 17.10 14.56 4.46
CA ASP A 376 15.70 14.74 4.04
C ASP A 376 15.54 15.38 2.65
N LYS A 377 14.28 15.49 2.22
CA LYS A 377 13.82 16.24 1.06
C LYS A 377 14.21 15.60 -0.27
N ASP A 378 14.26 14.28 -0.30
CA ASP A 378 14.84 13.54 -1.43
C ASP A 378 14.03 12.34 -1.95
N TYR A 379 12.76 12.25 -1.55
CA TYR A 379 11.70 11.48 -2.20
C TYR A 379 11.79 11.39 -3.74
N VAL A 380 11.21 10.33 -4.31
CA VAL A 380 11.24 10.10 -5.76
C VAL A 380 10.14 10.88 -6.49
N ILE A 381 10.52 11.65 -7.51
CA ILE A 381 9.61 12.24 -8.49
C ILE A 381 9.26 11.16 -9.53
N LEU A 382 8.01 10.72 -9.54
CA LEU A 382 7.52 9.60 -10.36
C LEU A 382 6.64 10.13 -11.51
N ASN A 383 7.19 10.18 -12.73
CA ASN A 383 6.48 10.68 -13.90
C ASN A 383 5.87 9.52 -14.71
N ALA A 384 4.55 9.43 -14.72
CA ALA A 384 3.81 8.54 -15.61
C ALA A 384 3.64 9.16 -17.01
N GLN A 385 3.69 8.31 -18.04
CA GLN A 385 3.49 8.69 -19.44
C GLN A 385 4.33 9.89 -19.89
N ASP A 386 5.59 9.95 -19.44
CA ASP A 386 6.45 11.11 -19.69
C ASP A 386 6.64 11.36 -21.20
N GLY A 387 6.55 12.62 -21.61
CA GLY A 387 6.60 13.03 -23.02
C GLY A 387 7.98 12.97 -23.65
N ALA A 388 9.05 12.81 -22.85
CA ALA A 388 10.44 12.97 -23.31
C ALA A 388 10.89 11.89 -24.30
N SER A 389 10.33 10.69 -24.23
CA SER A 389 10.73 9.54 -25.06
C SER A 389 9.59 8.53 -25.24
N ARG A 390 9.89 7.42 -25.92
CA ARG A 390 9.05 6.23 -26.10
C ARG A 390 9.92 4.98 -25.98
N ASN A 391 9.30 3.83 -25.72
CA ASN A 391 9.93 2.50 -25.69
C ASN A 391 11.12 2.38 -24.72
N ASN A 392 11.06 3.08 -23.58
CA ASN A 392 12.14 3.06 -22.58
C ASN A 392 11.58 3.37 -21.17
N ALA A 393 12.45 3.51 -20.18
CA ALA A 393 12.26 4.25 -18.95
C ALA A 393 13.62 4.82 -18.50
N ASP A 394 13.66 5.70 -17.49
CA ASP A 394 14.92 6.07 -16.84
C ASP A 394 14.74 6.55 -15.40
N PHE A 395 15.82 6.42 -14.62
CA PHE A 395 15.92 6.93 -13.26
C PHE A 395 17.19 7.78 -13.07
N ALA A 396 17.01 9.03 -12.67
CA ALA A 396 18.09 9.95 -12.32
C ALA A 396 18.29 10.00 -10.80
N THR A 397 19.43 9.49 -10.32
CA THR A 397 19.78 9.45 -8.88
C THR A 397 20.83 10.50 -8.52
N PRO A 398 20.44 11.64 -7.92
CA PRO A 398 21.40 12.53 -7.28
C PRO A 398 21.83 12.00 -5.89
N PRO A 399 22.85 12.62 -5.27
CA PRO A 399 23.24 12.33 -3.88
C PRO A 399 22.09 12.51 -2.89
N ASP A 400 22.25 11.89 -1.72
CA ASP A 400 21.37 12.03 -0.56
C ASP A 400 21.01 13.48 -0.25
N GLY A 401 19.72 13.71 0.02
CA GLY A 401 19.17 15.06 0.23
C GLY A 401 18.78 15.82 -1.04
N SER A 402 18.71 15.15 -2.20
CA SER A 402 18.17 15.72 -3.44
C SER A 402 17.18 14.76 -4.10
N PRO A 403 16.00 15.23 -4.56
CA PRO A 403 14.99 14.36 -5.16
C PRO A 403 15.49 13.60 -6.38
N ALA A 404 15.33 12.28 -6.37
CA ALA A 404 15.50 11.47 -7.55
C ALA A 404 14.31 11.62 -8.52
N ARG A 405 14.50 11.24 -9.78
CA ARG A 405 13.44 11.32 -10.79
C ARG A 405 13.36 10.06 -11.63
N MET A 406 12.20 9.40 -11.61
CA MET A 406 11.84 8.30 -12.47
C MET A 406 10.92 8.79 -13.59
N ARG A 407 11.19 8.38 -14.83
CA ARG A 407 10.36 8.67 -16.00
C ARG A 407 9.93 7.36 -16.66
N MET A 408 8.62 7.14 -16.69
CA MET A 408 8.02 5.98 -17.33
C MET A 408 7.41 6.40 -18.66
N TYR A 409 7.77 5.72 -19.75
CA TYR A 409 7.32 6.06 -21.09
C TYR A 409 6.27 5.07 -21.62
N LEU A 410 5.58 5.49 -22.69
CA LEU A 410 4.71 4.61 -23.48
C LEU A 410 5.54 3.77 -24.46
N PHE A 411 5.12 2.52 -24.66
CA PHE A 411 5.70 1.55 -25.58
C PHE A 411 4.79 1.34 -26.80
N THR A 412 5.32 1.56 -27.99
CA THR A 412 4.59 1.59 -29.28
C THR A 412 4.69 0.28 -30.05
N HIS A 413 5.02 -0.84 -29.39
CA HIS A 413 5.10 -2.17 -30.02
C HIS A 413 3.72 -2.80 -30.26
N THR A 414 2.67 -2.22 -29.69
CA THR A 414 1.27 -2.61 -29.90
C THR A 414 0.41 -1.40 -30.28
N THR A 415 -0.80 -1.66 -30.77
CA THR A 415 -1.83 -0.64 -30.96
C THR A 415 -3.08 -1.03 -30.14
N PRO A 416 -3.50 -0.22 -29.15
CA PRO A 416 -2.86 1.02 -28.71
C PRO A 416 -1.48 0.77 -28.06
N PRO A 417 -0.63 1.81 -27.91
CA PRO A 417 0.60 1.74 -27.14
C PRO A 417 0.34 1.25 -25.71
N ARG A 418 1.24 0.43 -25.16
CA ARG A 418 1.20 -0.03 -23.77
C ARG A 418 1.91 0.97 -22.87
N ASP A 419 1.39 1.18 -21.66
CA ASP A 419 2.01 2.06 -20.68
C ASP A 419 2.99 1.28 -19.79
N GLY A 420 4.25 1.71 -19.75
CA GLY A 420 5.33 1.04 -19.03
C GLY A 420 5.11 0.93 -17.53
N VAL A 421 4.25 1.78 -16.94
CA VAL A 421 3.92 1.73 -15.50
C VAL A 421 3.18 0.46 -15.10
N PHE A 422 2.51 -0.22 -16.04
CA PHE A 422 1.79 -1.48 -15.75
C PHE A 422 2.68 -2.71 -15.84
N GLU A 423 3.92 -2.58 -16.36
CA GLU A 423 4.93 -3.64 -16.23
C GLU A 423 5.83 -3.33 -15.02
N SER A 424 5.47 -3.87 -13.85
CA SER A 424 6.13 -3.57 -12.58
C SER A 424 7.62 -3.88 -12.58
N GLY A 425 8.07 -4.86 -13.37
CA GLY A 425 9.48 -5.15 -13.56
C GLY A 425 10.30 -3.98 -14.13
N ILE A 426 9.70 -3.11 -14.94
CA ILE A 426 10.37 -1.89 -15.45
C ILE A 426 10.47 -0.86 -14.32
N VAL A 427 9.38 -0.61 -13.59
CA VAL A 427 9.38 0.33 -12.44
C VAL A 427 10.40 -0.08 -11.38
N ILE A 428 10.46 -1.38 -11.04
CA ILE A 428 11.40 -1.94 -10.08
C ILE A 428 12.84 -1.78 -10.60
N HIS A 429 13.10 -2.11 -11.87
CA HIS A 429 14.41 -1.93 -12.50
C HIS A 429 14.91 -0.49 -12.34
N GLU A 430 14.08 0.48 -12.73
CA GLU A 430 14.42 1.90 -12.63
C GLU A 430 14.68 2.33 -11.19
N TYR A 431 13.83 1.93 -10.25
CA TYR A 431 14.04 2.25 -8.84
C TYR A 431 15.33 1.61 -8.29
N THR A 432 15.72 0.43 -8.79
CA THR A 432 16.99 -0.21 -8.40
C THR A 432 18.23 0.57 -8.83
N HIS A 433 18.16 1.44 -9.85
CA HIS A 433 19.24 2.41 -10.09
C HIS A 433 19.40 3.35 -8.89
N GLY A 434 18.30 3.82 -8.31
CA GLY A 434 18.28 4.60 -7.07
C GLY A 434 18.99 3.87 -5.93
N LEU A 435 18.59 2.63 -5.67
CA LEU A 435 19.18 1.76 -4.64
C LEU A 435 20.70 1.57 -4.84
N SER A 436 21.10 1.10 -6.02
CA SER A 436 22.49 0.73 -6.29
C SER A 436 23.43 1.95 -6.30
N MET A 437 22.96 3.11 -6.79
CA MET A 437 23.74 4.36 -6.79
C MET A 437 23.82 5.01 -5.41
N ARG A 438 22.85 4.81 -4.51
CA ARG A 438 22.92 5.30 -3.12
C ARG A 438 23.79 4.40 -2.25
N LEU A 439 23.77 3.08 -2.46
CA LEU A 439 24.57 2.15 -1.66
C LEU A 439 26.04 2.09 -2.12
N THR A 440 26.30 2.08 -3.42
CA THR A 440 27.67 1.91 -3.94
C THR A 440 28.51 3.18 -3.72
N GLY A 441 29.53 3.08 -2.87
CA GLY A 441 30.39 4.22 -2.54
C GLY A 441 29.76 5.24 -1.58
N GLY A 442 28.59 4.92 -1.02
CA GLY A 442 27.87 5.71 -0.03
C GLY A 442 26.86 6.71 -0.59
N PRO A 443 25.84 7.09 0.23
CA PRO A 443 24.64 7.79 -0.26
C PRO A 443 24.89 9.22 -0.76
N ASP A 444 25.97 9.87 -0.33
CA ASP A 444 26.38 11.20 -0.80
C ASP A 444 27.20 11.16 -2.12
N ASN A 445 27.35 9.98 -2.75
CA ASN A 445 28.27 9.79 -3.88
C ASN A 445 27.69 8.96 -5.04
N SER A 446 26.70 9.51 -5.74
CA SER A 446 25.99 8.81 -6.84
C SER A 446 26.79 8.61 -8.14
N ARG A 447 28.09 8.92 -8.19
CA ARG A 447 28.95 8.73 -9.39
C ARG A 447 29.70 7.40 -9.43
N CYS A 448 29.39 6.48 -8.52
CA CYS A 448 30.18 5.27 -8.30
C CYS A 448 29.83 4.06 -9.18
N LEU A 449 28.91 4.22 -10.14
CA LEU A 449 28.60 3.19 -11.14
C LEU A 449 28.83 3.69 -12.58
N SER A 450 29.89 4.49 -12.78
CA SER A 450 30.17 5.16 -14.07
C SER A 450 31.11 4.39 -14.99
N ALA A 451 31.92 3.45 -14.48
CA ALA A 451 32.76 2.58 -15.31
C ALA A 451 31.93 1.47 -15.97
N PHE A 452 32.39 0.92 -17.10
CA PHE A 452 31.61 -0.03 -17.90
C PHE A 452 31.07 -1.24 -17.10
N GLU A 453 31.90 -1.93 -16.31
CA GLU A 453 31.40 -3.07 -15.51
C GLU A 453 30.47 -2.63 -14.39
N SER A 454 30.78 -1.53 -13.70
CA SER A 454 29.91 -1.02 -12.65
C SER A 454 28.55 -0.51 -13.17
N ALA A 455 28.54 0.15 -14.34
CA ALA A 455 27.32 0.57 -15.02
C ALA A 455 26.51 -0.65 -15.48
N SER A 456 27.20 -1.66 -16.02
CA SER A 456 26.58 -2.95 -16.39
C SER A 456 25.95 -3.63 -15.17
N MET A 457 26.61 -3.64 -14.01
CA MET A 457 26.01 -4.19 -12.80
C MET A 457 24.79 -3.37 -12.35
N GLY A 458 24.80 -2.04 -12.53
CA GLY A 458 23.64 -1.16 -12.38
C GLY A 458 22.39 -1.69 -13.09
N GLU A 459 22.53 -1.98 -14.39
CA GLU A 459 21.48 -2.60 -15.21
C GLU A 459 21.09 -4.00 -14.72
N GLY A 460 22.08 -4.81 -14.35
CA GLY A 460 21.87 -6.19 -13.94
C GLY A 460 21.18 -6.34 -12.57
N TRP A 461 21.43 -5.42 -11.64
CA TRP A 461 20.74 -5.43 -10.35
C TRP A 461 19.26 -5.09 -10.51
N GLY A 462 18.90 -4.16 -11.40
CA GLY A 462 17.50 -3.84 -11.71
C GLY A 462 16.74 -5.06 -12.23
N ASP A 463 17.31 -5.75 -13.21
CA ASP A 463 16.73 -6.98 -13.75
C ASP A 463 16.66 -8.11 -12.70
N PHE A 464 17.69 -8.23 -11.86
CA PHE A 464 17.73 -9.22 -10.78
C PHE A 464 16.63 -8.98 -9.74
N MET A 465 16.50 -7.75 -9.23
CA MET A 465 15.48 -7.43 -8.22
C MET A 465 14.07 -7.60 -8.80
N ALA A 466 13.83 -7.10 -10.01
CA ALA A 466 12.56 -7.27 -10.72
C ALA A 466 12.20 -8.76 -10.89
N THR A 467 13.17 -9.59 -11.29
CA THR A 467 12.96 -11.02 -11.49
C THR A 467 12.76 -11.78 -10.18
N ALA A 468 13.54 -11.48 -9.14
CA ALA A 468 13.44 -12.15 -7.84
C ALA A 468 12.09 -11.86 -7.16
N ILE A 469 11.58 -10.63 -7.26
CA ILE A 469 10.30 -10.22 -6.67
C ILE A 469 9.11 -10.94 -7.30
N ARG A 470 9.12 -11.13 -8.62
CA ARG A 470 7.99 -11.69 -9.39
C ARG A 470 8.00 -13.21 -9.53
N LEU A 471 8.92 -13.92 -8.86
CA LEU A 471 8.88 -15.38 -8.84
C LEU A 471 7.51 -15.88 -8.36
N LYS A 472 6.92 -16.80 -9.12
CA LYS A 472 5.62 -17.40 -8.84
C LYS A 472 5.75 -18.61 -7.93
N PRO A 473 4.68 -19.02 -7.23
CA PRO A 473 4.69 -20.21 -6.39
C PRO A 473 5.16 -21.48 -7.11
N SER A 474 4.71 -21.68 -8.35
CA SER A 474 5.05 -22.85 -9.18
C SER A 474 6.46 -22.83 -9.77
N ASP A 475 7.20 -21.73 -9.65
CA ASP A 475 8.50 -21.62 -10.30
C ASP A 475 9.53 -22.54 -9.66
N THR A 476 10.35 -23.11 -10.53
CA THR A 476 11.53 -23.91 -10.18
C THR A 476 12.78 -23.33 -10.83
N ARG A 477 13.96 -23.86 -10.50
CA ARG A 477 15.24 -23.45 -11.12
C ARG A 477 15.29 -23.59 -12.65
N ALA A 478 14.36 -24.32 -13.25
CA ALA A 478 14.23 -24.47 -14.70
C ALA A 478 13.36 -23.38 -15.35
N THR A 479 12.75 -22.49 -14.56
CA THR A 479 11.90 -21.40 -15.07
C THR A 479 12.76 -20.32 -15.68
N ASP A 480 12.34 -19.83 -16.84
CA ASP A 480 13.02 -18.77 -17.57
C ASP A 480 12.23 -17.47 -17.50
N TYR A 481 12.94 -16.34 -17.45
CA TYR A 481 12.34 -15.01 -17.33
C TYR A 481 12.88 -14.01 -18.35
N GLY A 482 11.99 -13.29 -19.04
CA GLY A 482 12.32 -12.16 -19.91
C GLY A 482 11.98 -10.81 -19.27
N MET A 483 12.66 -9.74 -19.69
CA MET A 483 12.34 -8.37 -19.26
C MET A 483 11.60 -7.62 -20.38
N GLY A 484 10.57 -6.85 -20.05
CA GLY A 484 9.81 -6.07 -21.04
C GLY A 484 8.93 -6.91 -21.95
N MET A 485 8.64 -8.18 -21.61
CA MET A 485 7.92 -9.12 -22.49
C MET A 485 6.54 -8.58 -22.87
N TRP A 486 5.83 -7.99 -21.91
CA TRP A 486 4.49 -7.48 -22.13
C TRP A 486 4.54 -6.19 -22.93
N VAL A 487 5.33 -5.19 -22.55
CA VAL A 487 5.36 -3.93 -23.34
C VAL A 487 5.97 -4.08 -24.74
N TYR A 488 6.87 -5.04 -24.96
CA TYR A 488 7.40 -5.37 -26.30
C TYR A 488 6.51 -6.30 -27.10
N ASN A 489 5.56 -6.98 -26.47
CA ASN A 489 4.73 -7.99 -27.11
C ASN A 489 5.56 -9.11 -27.77
N ASP A 490 6.60 -9.55 -27.06
CA ASP A 490 7.54 -10.61 -27.47
C ASP A 490 7.92 -11.42 -26.22
N GLU A 491 7.75 -12.74 -26.26
CA GLU A 491 8.10 -13.65 -25.16
C GLU A 491 9.61 -13.62 -24.83
N LYS A 492 10.46 -13.24 -25.78
CA LYS A 492 11.88 -13.04 -25.50
C LYS A 492 12.13 -11.80 -24.64
N GLY A 493 11.27 -10.80 -24.73
CA GLY A 493 11.49 -9.47 -24.18
C GLY A 493 12.69 -8.75 -24.82
N ILE A 494 13.29 -7.82 -24.07
CA ILE A 494 14.27 -6.85 -24.61
C ILE A 494 15.73 -7.32 -24.54
N ARG A 495 16.03 -8.34 -23.73
CA ARG A 495 17.41 -8.80 -23.50
C ARG A 495 17.81 -9.81 -24.56
N GLN A 496 19.12 -10.00 -24.73
CA GLN A 496 19.65 -10.92 -25.75
C GLN A 496 19.21 -12.37 -25.51
N TYR A 497 19.14 -12.77 -24.24
CA TYR A 497 18.73 -14.10 -23.77
C TYR A 497 17.80 -13.94 -22.56
N LEU A 498 16.92 -14.93 -22.36
CA LEU A 498 16.13 -15.05 -21.14
C LEU A 498 17.06 -15.31 -19.93
N TYR A 499 16.67 -14.85 -18.75
CA TYR A 499 17.28 -15.28 -17.50
C TYR A 499 16.91 -16.72 -17.24
N SER A 500 17.93 -17.58 -17.28
CA SER A 500 17.79 -19.03 -17.21
C SER A 500 18.98 -19.63 -16.49
N THR A 501 18.77 -20.71 -15.74
CA THR A 501 19.90 -21.52 -15.25
C THR A 501 20.41 -22.52 -16.31
N SER A 502 19.77 -22.63 -17.47
CA SER A 502 20.27 -23.42 -18.61
C SER A 502 21.31 -22.63 -19.39
N MET A 503 22.50 -23.22 -19.58
CA MET A 503 23.54 -22.66 -20.44
C MET A 503 23.20 -22.79 -21.94
N GLU A 504 22.22 -23.62 -22.29
CA GLU A 504 21.69 -23.72 -23.65
C GLU A 504 20.75 -22.55 -23.96
N THR A 505 19.87 -22.19 -23.02
CA THR A 505 18.98 -21.03 -23.14
C THR A 505 19.75 -19.72 -23.00
N ASN A 506 20.69 -19.64 -22.06
CA ASN A 506 21.51 -18.45 -21.81
C ASN A 506 22.99 -18.80 -21.65
N PRO A 507 23.78 -18.71 -22.74
CA PRO A 507 25.19 -19.09 -22.76
C PRO A 507 26.14 -18.01 -22.21
N LEU A 508 25.61 -16.91 -21.66
CA LEU A 508 26.44 -15.80 -21.20
C LEU A 508 27.28 -16.17 -19.98
N ASN A 509 28.54 -15.75 -20.01
CA ASN A 509 29.53 -15.90 -18.95
C ASN A 509 30.40 -14.64 -18.84
N TYR A 510 31.30 -14.59 -17.86
CA TYR A 510 32.14 -13.42 -17.60
C TYR A 510 32.95 -12.95 -18.82
N THR A 511 33.41 -13.89 -19.67
CA THR A 511 34.20 -13.53 -20.86
C THR A 511 33.36 -13.00 -22.02
N SER A 512 32.02 -13.11 -21.97
CA SER A 512 31.12 -12.47 -22.95
C SER A 512 31.29 -10.95 -22.97
N LEU A 513 31.60 -10.33 -21.83
CA LEU A 513 31.90 -8.90 -21.69
C LEU A 513 33.09 -8.45 -22.55
N ASN A 514 33.98 -9.35 -22.99
CA ASN A 514 35.08 -9.00 -23.89
C ASN A 514 34.61 -8.58 -25.29
N ARG A 515 33.33 -8.78 -25.61
CA ARG A 515 32.70 -8.47 -26.90
C ARG A 515 31.49 -7.56 -26.75
N MET A 516 31.37 -6.87 -25.61
CA MET A 516 30.25 -6.00 -25.28
C MET A 516 30.76 -4.61 -24.92
N TRP A 517 29.98 -3.60 -25.29
CA TRP A 517 30.26 -2.18 -25.01
C TRP A 517 29.05 -1.43 -24.46
N GLU A 518 27.87 -2.04 -24.49
CA GLU A 518 26.64 -1.48 -23.93
C GLU A 518 26.42 -2.00 -22.51
N ALA A 519 26.07 -1.11 -21.58
CA ALA A 519 25.82 -1.45 -20.19
C ALA A 519 24.69 -2.49 -20.04
N HIS A 520 23.59 -2.37 -20.79
CA HIS A 520 22.49 -3.35 -20.73
C HIS A 520 22.92 -4.77 -21.11
N ALA A 521 23.79 -4.90 -22.11
CA ALA A 521 24.34 -6.20 -22.52
C ALA A 521 25.21 -6.81 -21.41
N GLY A 522 26.07 -6.00 -20.79
CA GLY A 522 26.85 -6.42 -19.63
C GLY A 522 25.98 -6.73 -18.40
N GLY A 523 24.90 -5.98 -18.20
CA GLY A 523 23.94 -6.20 -17.11
C GLY A 523 23.18 -7.50 -17.25
N THR A 524 22.86 -7.90 -18.48
CA THR A 524 22.30 -9.24 -18.75
C THR A 524 23.26 -10.34 -18.27
N VAL A 525 24.59 -10.16 -18.44
CA VAL A 525 25.58 -11.11 -17.91
C VAL A 525 25.56 -11.15 -16.38
N TRP A 526 25.54 -9.99 -15.73
CA TRP A 526 25.53 -9.89 -14.26
C TRP A 526 24.25 -10.47 -13.63
N ALA A 527 23.08 -10.07 -14.13
CA ALA A 527 21.79 -10.58 -13.69
C ALA A 527 21.70 -12.10 -13.88
N SER A 528 22.27 -12.64 -14.96
CA SER A 528 22.33 -14.10 -15.18
C SER A 528 23.18 -14.81 -14.12
N MET A 529 24.26 -14.18 -13.62
CA MET A 529 25.05 -14.73 -12.50
C MET A 529 24.27 -14.68 -11.19
N LEU A 530 23.60 -13.57 -10.91
CA LEU A 530 22.76 -13.45 -9.71
C LEU A 530 21.55 -14.39 -9.74
N TYR A 531 21.01 -14.70 -10.92
CA TYR A 531 19.94 -15.69 -11.10
C TYR A 531 20.39 -17.11 -10.71
N GLU A 532 21.65 -17.48 -10.99
CA GLU A 532 22.21 -18.75 -10.50
C GLU A 532 22.33 -18.75 -8.97
N VAL A 533 22.83 -17.65 -8.39
CA VAL A 533 22.96 -17.52 -6.92
C VAL A 533 21.59 -17.57 -6.24
N LEU A 534 20.59 -16.89 -6.80
CA LEU A 534 19.20 -16.90 -6.33
C LEU A 534 18.66 -18.33 -6.22
N TRP A 535 18.74 -19.10 -7.31
CA TRP A 535 18.24 -20.47 -7.30
C TRP A 535 19.05 -21.40 -6.42
N ASN A 536 20.38 -21.23 -6.33
CA ASN A 536 21.19 -22.03 -5.41
C ASN A 536 20.81 -21.78 -3.94
N LEU A 537 20.49 -20.53 -3.58
CA LEU A 537 20.02 -20.18 -2.23
C LEU A 537 18.59 -20.67 -1.98
N ILE A 538 17.70 -20.58 -2.98
CA ILE A 538 16.34 -21.15 -2.91
C ILE A 538 16.39 -22.68 -2.74
N ASP A 539 17.23 -23.37 -3.51
CA ASP A 539 17.39 -24.83 -3.42
C ASP A 539 17.84 -25.27 -2.01
N LYS A 540 18.56 -24.40 -1.29
CA LYS A 540 19.05 -24.68 0.07
C LYS A 540 18.09 -24.27 1.19
N HIS A 541 17.48 -23.09 1.09
CA HIS A 541 16.72 -22.47 2.18
C HIS A 541 15.21 -22.41 1.92
N GLY A 542 14.76 -22.92 0.76
CA GLY A 542 13.38 -22.82 0.32
C GLY A 542 13.05 -21.43 -0.27
N LYS A 543 11.78 -21.26 -0.63
CA LYS A 543 11.25 -20.04 -1.26
C LYS A 543 10.01 -19.58 -0.50
N ASN A 544 10.04 -18.35 0.01
CA ASN A 544 8.86 -17.69 0.54
C ASN A 544 8.12 -16.99 -0.62
N ASP A 545 6.90 -17.41 -0.90
CA ASP A 545 6.05 -16.83 -1.95
C ASP A 545 5.25 -15.60 -1.50
N GLY A 546 5.32 -15.26 -0.21
CA GLY A 546 4.70 -14.05 0.34
C GLY A 546 5.37 -12.76 -0.15
N PRO A 547 4.68 -11.60 0.00
CA PRO A 547 5.14 -10.30 -0.49
C PRO A 547 6.31 -9.72 0.30
N ARG A 548 6.63 -10.29 1.48
CA ARG A 548 7.66 -9.80 2.41
C ARG A 548 8.49 -10.95 2.99
N PRO A 549 9.75 -10.68 3.37
CA PRO A 549 10.58 -11.65 4.09
C PRO A 549 10.06 -11.94 5.49
N THR A 550 10.35 -13.13 5.98
CA THR A 550 10.34 -13.42 7.43
C THR A 550 11.78 -13.58 7.90
N PHE A 551 12.07 -13.06 9.09
CA PHE A 551 13.43 -13.06 9.65
C PHE A 551 13.57 -14.05 10.80
N ASP A 552 14.79 -14.55 11.00
CA ASP A 552 15.18 -15.25 12.23
C ASP A 552 15.52 -14.26 13.37
N GLU A 553 15.85 -14.79 14.54
CA GLU A 553 16.19 -13.98 15.73
C GLU A 553 17.43 -13.10 15.54
N ARG A 554 18.25 -13.37 14.52
CA ARG A 554 19.46 -12.60 14.18
C ARG A 554 19.19 -11.55 13.11
N GLY A 555 17.96 -11.43 12.61
CA GLY A 555 17.60 -10.52 11.53
C GLY A 555 17.99 -11.03 10.14
N VAL A 556 18.17 -12.34 9.96
CA VAL A 556 18.48 -12.96 8.66
C VAL A 556 17.20 -13.46 7.99
N PRO A 557 16.93 -13.18 6.70
CA PRO A 557 15.81 -13.77 5.98
C PRO A 557 15.86 -15.30 6.03
N ARG A 558 14.72 -15.94 6.32
CA ARG A 558 14.64 -17.39 6.52
C ARG A 558 14.72 -18.20 5.24
N ASP A 559 14.24 -17.66 4.12
CA ASP A 559 14.20 -18.35 2.83
C ASP A 559 15.25 -17.81 1.85
N GLY A 560 15.55 -18.61 0.83
CA GLY A 560 16.61 -18.33 -0.13
C GLY A 560 16.34 -17.14 -1.04
N LYS A 561 15.07 -16.83 -1.36
CA LYS A 561 14.71 -15.73 -2.26
C LYS A 561 15.05 -14.39 -1.62
N TYR A 562 14.55 -14.16 -0.41
CA TYR A 562 14.83 -12.92 0.31
C TYR A 562 16.26 -12.86 0.87
N LEU A 563 16.86 -13.99 1.20
CA LEU A 563 18.28 -14.05 1.58
C LEU A 563 19.18 -13.60 0.42
N ALA A 564 18.91 -14.07 -0.80
CA ALA A 564 19.65 -13.64 -2.00
C ALA A 564 19.55 -12.13 -2.22
N MET A 565 18.33 -11.56 -2.14
CA MET A 565 18.13 -10.12 -2.27
C MET A 565 18.87 -9.34 -1.17
N LYS A 566 18.79 -9.78 0.10
CA LYS A 566 19.49 -9.13 1.22
C LYS A 566 21.01 -9.13 1.03
N ILE A 567 21.59 -10.26 0.66
CA ILE A 567 23.03 -10.39 0.42
C ILE A 567 23.46 -9.46 -0.73
N VAL A 568 22.68 -9.38 -1.81
CA VAL A 568 22.98 -8.50 -2.94
C VAL A 568 22.92 -7.02 -2.54
N ILE A 569 21.92 -6.62 -1.75
CA ILE A 569 21.79 -5.25 -1.22
C ILE A 569 22.97 -4.91 -0.30
N ASP A 570 23.33 -5.80 0.64
CA ASP A 570 24.48 -5.59 1.53
C ASP A 570 25.79 -5.50 0.75
N ALA A 571 25.94 -6.31 -0.31
CA ALA A 571 27.11 -6.26 -1.17
C ALA A 571 27.27 -4.92 -1.89
N MET A 572 26.18 -4.28 -2.30
CA MET A 572 26.23 -2.92 -2.89
C MET A 572 26.82 -1.91 -1.90
N ALA A 573 26.53 -2.06 -0.60
CA ALA A 573 27.07 -1.19 0.43
C ALA A 573 28.55 -1.49 0.79
N LEU A 574 29.00 -2.73 0.57
CA LEU A 574 30.37 -3.18 0.88
C LEU A 574 31.37 -2.92 -0.25
N GLN A 575 30.92 -3.02 -1.51
CA GLN A 575 31.80 -2.94 -2.67
C GLN A 575 32.42 -1.53 -2.86
N PRO A 576 33.61 -1.42 -3.48
CA PRO A 576 34.24 -0.13 -3.74
C PRO A 576 33.47 0.66 -4.80
N CYS A 577 33.81 1.95 -4.93
CA CYS A 577 33.34 2.79 -6.03
C CYS A 577 33.89 2.29 -7.38
N ASN A 578 33.03 2.24 -8.41
CA ASN A 578 33.30 1.66 -9.73
C ASN A 578 33.87 0.22 -9.66
N PRO A 579 33.15 -0.71 -9.01
CA PRO A 579 33.64 -2.08 -8.86
C PRO A 579 33.66 -2.81 -10.21
N ASP A 580 34.61 -3.73 -10.37
CA ASP A 580 34.53 -4.78 -11.38
C ASP A 580 33.71 -5.98 -10.85
N PHE A 581 33.36 -6.93 -11.72
CA PHE A 581 32.54 -8.10 -11.35
C PHE A 581 33.24 -8.97 -10.30
N VAL A 582 34.58 -9.07 -10.33
CA VAL A 582 35.36 -9.87 -9.36
C VAL A 582 35.25 -9.24 -7.97
N GLN A 583 35.36 -7.92 -7.89
CA GLN A 583 35.17 -7.15 -6.65
C GLN A 583 33.73 -7.25 -6.14
N ALA A 584 32.72 -7.12 -7.01
CA ALA A 584 31.32 -7.24 -6.61
C ALA A 584 30.96 -8.66 -6.14
N ARG A 585 31.47 -9.71 -6.79
CA ARG A 585 31.37 -11.09 -6.31
C ARG A 585 31.97 -11.24 -4.91
N ASN A 586 33.15 -10.66 -4.69
CA ASN A 586 33.79 -10.73 -3.38
C ASN A 586 32.97 -9.99 -2.32
N ALA A 587 32.38 -8.84 -2.65
CA ALA A 587 31.48 -8.13 -1.76
C ALA A 587 30.22 -8.94 -1.42
N ILE A 588 29.70 -9.74 -2.36
CA ILE A 588 28.60 -10.70 -2.10
C ILE A 588 29.02 -11.81 -1.13
N LEU A 589 30.25 -12.33 -1.25
CA LEU A 589 30.80 -13.30 -0.29
C LEU A 589 31.02 -12.68 1.09
N ASP A 590 31.46 -11.43 1.16
CA ASP A 590 31.64 -10.70 2.42
C ASP A 590 30.30 -10.33 3.06
N ALA A 591 29.27 -10.01 2.27
CA ALA A 591 27.90 -9.83 2.74
C ALA A 591 27.36 -11.11 3.39
N ASP A 592 27.54 -12.28 2.75
CA ASP A 592 27.18 -13.57 3.37
C ASP A 592 28.01 -13.86 4.63
N GLN A 593 29.30 -13.49 4.64
CA GLN A 593 30.15 -13.62 5.82
C GLN A 593 29.65 -12.79 7.00
N ALA A 594 29.22 -11.56 6.75
CA ALA A 594 28.70 -10.65 7.77
C ALA A 594 27.29 -11.05 8.25
N LEU A 595 26.42 -11.45 7.33
CA LEU A 595 25.01 -11.73 7.61
C LEU A 595 24.80 -13.13 8.19
N THR A 596 25.47 -14.16 7.65
CA THR A 596 25.21 -15.56 8.00
C THR A 596 26.43 -16.27 8.60
N GLY A 597 27.59 -15.62 8.65
CA GLY A 597 28.85 -16.27 9.02
C GLY A 597 29.51 -17.03 7.86
N GLY A 598 29.06 -16.82 6.62
CA GLY A 598 29.64 -17.47 5.44
C GLY A 598 29.04 -18.84 5.15
N GLN A 599 27.83 -19.11 5.64
CA GLN A 599 27.20 -20.42 5.52
C GLN A 599 26.84 -20.77 4.08
N ASN A 600 26.80 -19.78 3.18
CA ASN A 600 26.33 -19.94 1.80
C ASN A 600 27.42 -19.79 0.74
N LYS A 601 28.70 -19.81 1.17
CA LYS A 601 29.85 -19.69 0.25
C LYS A 601 29.80 -20.71 -0.88
N CYS A 602 29.39 -21.95 -0.63
CA CYS A 602 29.31 -22.97 -1.68
C CYS A 602 28.27 -22.61 -2.75
N GLU A 603 27.08 -22.19 -2.34
CA GLU A 603 25.98 -21.83 -3.23
C GLU A 603 26.34 -20.60 -4.08
N ILE A 604 26.95 -19.60 -3.45
CA ILE A 604 27.42 -18.36 -4.10
C ILE A 604 28.54 -18.68 -5.10
N TRP A 605 29.60 -19.37 -4.67
CA TRP A 605 30.71 -19.72 -5.55
C TRP A 605 30.27 -20.60 -6.72
N THR A 606 29.36 -21.55 -6.49
CA THR A 606 28.85 -22.42 -7.55
C THR A 606 28.14 -21.61 -8.64
N GLY A 607 27.34 -20.61 -8.27
CA GLY A 607 26.64 -19.76 -9.24
C GLY A 607 27.60 -18.93 -10.09
N PHE A 608 28.55 -18.27 -9.45
CA PHE A 608 29.55 -17.44 -10.16
C PHE A 608 30.54 -18.27 -10.98
N ALA A 609 31.07 -19.37 -10.42
CA ALA A 609 32.00 -20.25 -11.11
C ALA A 609 31.37 -20.87 -12.36
N LYS A 610 30.10 -21.31 -12.29
CA LYS A 610 29.36 -21.83 -13.45
C LYS A 610 29.36 -20.85 -14.64
N ARG A 611 29.35 -19.54 -14.38
CA ARG A 611 29.36 -18.49 -15.40
C ARG A 611 30.73 -17.83 -15.57
N GLY A 612 31.81 -18.53 -15.24
CA GLY A 612 33.18 -18.10 -15.53
C GLY A 612 33.73 -17.02 -14.60
N LEU A 613 33.06 -16.73 -13.48
CA LEU A 613 33.52 -15.80 -12.45
C LEU A 613 34.02 -16.53 -11.19
N GLY A 614 34.65 -17.69 -11.37
CA GLY A 614 35.26 -18.52 -10.33
C GLY A 614 36.56 -17.94 -9.77
N GLN A 615 37.24 -18.71 -8.93
CA GLN A 615 38.39 -18.24 -8.12
C GLN A 615 39.48 -17.57 -8.95
N GLY A 616 39.81 -18.13 -10.13
CA GLY A 616 40.84 -17.61 -11.02
C GLY A 616 40.35 -16.57 -12.03
N ALA A 617 39.13 -16.04 -11.87
CA ALA A 617 38.62 -15.00 -12.76
C ALA A 617 39.31 -13.66 -12.44
N GLU A 618 39.75 -12.96 -13.47
CA GLU A 618 40.52 -11.73 -13.35
C GLU A 618 39.97 -10.63 -14.25
N TYR A 619 39.85 -9.43 -13.68
CA TYR A 619 39.60 -8.22 -14.44
C TYR A 619 40.90 -7.65 -14.99
N GLY A 620 40.91 -7.35 -16.29
CA GLY A 620 41.96 -6.59 -16.95
C GLY A 620 41.36 -5.53 -17.86
N ARG A 621 41.96 -4.33 -17.89
CA ARG A 621 41.44 -3.15 -18.64
C ARG A 621 41.13 -3.43 -20.12
N GLY A 622 41.80 -4.40 -20.75
CA GLY A 622 41.55 -4.78 -22.15
C GLY A 622 40.98 -6.18 -22.34
N ARG A 623 40.97 -7.04 -21.31
CA ARG A 623 40.53 -8.42 -21.40
C ARG A 623 40.24 -9.01 -20.02
N ARG A 624 39.08 -9.63 -19.91
CA ARG A 624 38.65 -10.43 -18.75
C ARG A 624 39.03 -11.89 -18.96
N VAL A 625 39.58 -12.50 -17.92
CA VAL A 625 39.89 -13.92 -17.86
C VAL A 625 38.82 -14.61 -17.03
N GLY A 626 38.20 -15.65 -17.59
CA GLY A 626 37.21 -16.45 -16.88
C GLY A 626 37.85 -17.64 -16.18
N SER A 627 37.25 -18.07 -15.06
CA SER A 627 37.57 -19.32 -14.36
C SER A 627 36.28 -19.98 -13.92
N TYR A 628 36.26 -21.32 -13.98
CA TYR A 628 35.14 -22.14 -13.50
C TYR A 628 35.46 -22.83 -12.17
N ASP A 629 36.57 -22.44 -11.54
CA ASP A 629 37.05 -23.09 -10.31
C ASP A 629 36.32 -22.55 -9.09
N ILE A 630 35.89 -23.47 -8.22
CA ILE A 630 35.42 -23.16 -6.87
C ILE A 630 36.60 -23.34 -5.91
N PRO A 631 36.85 -22.41 -4.98
CA PRO A 631 37.97 -22.56 -4.05
C PRO A 631 37.89 -23.86 -3.23
N SER A 632 39.05 -24.49 -3.04
CA SER A 632 39.16 -25.73 -2.29
C SER A 632 38.60 -25.59 -0.87
N GLY A 633 37.79 -26.54 -0.43
CA GLY A 633 37.22 -26.57 0.93
C GLY A 633 35.97 -25.71 1.13
N VAL A 634 35.54 -24.94 0.12
CA VAL A 634 34.31 -24.12 0.20
C VAL A 634 33.05 -25.00 0.17
N CYS A 635 33.00 -25.97 -0.73
CA CYS A 635 31.89 -26.93 -0.83
C CYS A 635 32.25 -28.21 -0.11
N GLN A 636 31.41 -28.65 0.84
CA GLN A 636 31.54 -29.98 1.41
C GLN A 636 31.28 -31.02 0.32
N LYS A 637 32.15 -32.04 0.21
CA LYS A 637 31.82 -33.21 -0.62
C LYS A 637 30.57 -33.85 -0.02
N LYS A 638 29.48 -33.97 -0.78
CA LYS A 638 28.39 -34.88 -0.43
C LYS A 638 29.02 -36.27 -0.32
N ILE A 639 29.05 -36.84 0.89
CA ILE A 639 29.49 -38.22 1.12
C ILE A 639 28.46 -39.17 0.52
#